data_AF-A0A1T4ZC00-F1
#
_entry.id   AF-A0A1T4ZC00-F1
#
_cell.length_a   1.000
_cell.length_b   1.000
_cell.length_c   1.000
_cell.angle_alpha   90.00
_cell.angle_beta   90.00
_cell.angle_gamma   90.00
#
_symmetry.space_group_name_H-M   'P 1'
#
loop_
_entity.id
_entity.type
_entity.pdbx_description
1 polymer ?
#
loop_
_entity_poly.entity_id
_entity_poly.type
_entity_poly.pdbx_seq_one_letter_code
_entity_poly.pdbx_strand_id
1 'polypeptide(L)'
;MDISRAFQTSSDPVSYFFKQPGTGYYIPLYQREYSWDDENIEQLMDDICSGVFDLLSGEDKIHFMGTIILVTENDTTNNIKPQDHRAIPPRIDNVIDGQQRISTIALLACCLYEKIYELKQERIPASDLYDLDGLIEATDTYLANLIELFSFDLMRGNPKRKPIIIRGSLDGWTLEGQNNQHYKSDISSYLADFIKVVDNNNIQFPKARKNSLVADNIKSIQAWLDKVKSAHLGSDNDYPSAWDIVQNINQSELWVYERQKLFQSVKDCGSIEPDSFDIYQKYICSLVQLFAFSNYLLERCCFTVIKPVSQVRAFDMFQSLNATGTPLTAIETFKPLVVNIADSEANGFKNSSFEKSFTKVEELMKGLRSASSKNKRTNEYLTLLSLNYEGKSLSKQFSTQRKWLIEKFQKNCGSPEGQESSIEDKKEFIEQMGNIAVYCQKVIYSPANIKNSLPELFLLDESKRKRASFCLSYLQDANHKMAHTILSRFYALAICTPSNSEDLEEENHRQAQENFAKACKIVAAFFTLWRSALPNTGLDHVYKNLLQQKMSVQKGNSEVTLENLTTHFKNQLQDKGIGSKEKWINKATNYLRYDNVQKVCRFVLFVTSQDTILDPDEVGLMKIGRTNSSLSYLEPSQWNSNDFKSIEHIAPQKPDIQSDSVWDEGLYENDDYQQIGNLTLLPTPINISASNRNWLEKWIYYRHLAEIDPDKLIELKQEAQTYGVNLNDSTIKLLTQASHAHHIKPIVEIGATDKWDKDFVEKRTERICDILWERMYEWLSYKTPESK
;
A
#
# COMPACT_ATOMS: atom_id res chain seq x y z
N MET A 1 42.08 -7.50 34.57
CA MET A 1 40.77 -7.00 34.12
C MET A 1 40.19 -8.10 33.23
N ASP A 2 39.18 -8.81 33.71
CA ASP A 2 38.61 -9.95 33.00
C ASP A 2 37.70 -9.43 31.87
N ILE A 3 38.17 -9.53 30.63
CA ILE A 3 37.45 -9.05 29.43
C ILE A 3 36.10 -9.76 29.30
N SER A 4 35.98 -11.00 29.81
CA SER A 4 34.73 -11.78 29.76
C SER A 4 33.59 -11.16 30.58
N ARG A 5 33.90 -10.24 31.51
CA ARG A 5 32.91 -9.51 32.30
C ARG A 5 32.60 -8.12 31.77
N ALA A 6 33.21 -7.70 30.65
CA ALA A 6 33.02 -6.34 30.13
C ALA A 6 31.59 -6.07 29.65
N PHE A 7 30.90 -7.12 29.17
CA PHE A 7 29.51 -7.09 28.74
C PHE A 7 28.87 -8.48 28.85
N GLN A 8 27.59 -8.51 29.20
CA GLN A 8 26.76 -9.72 29.14
C GLN A 8 25.86 -9.65 27.92
N THR A 9 25.75 -10.74 27.17
CA THR A 9 24.87 -10.85 26.00
C THR A 9 23.88 -11.99 26.21
N SER A 10 22.61 -11.74 25.92
CA SER A 10 21.57 -12.78 25.90
C SER A 10 20.62 -12.58 24.71
N SER A 11 19.96 -13.67 24.32
CA SER A 11 18.86 -13.64 23.36
C SER A 11 17.57 -13.88 24.13
N ASP A 12 16.78 -12.83 24.29
CA ASP A 12 15.63 -12.81 25.20
C ASP A 12 14.34 -12.73 24.37
N PRO A 13 13.39 -13.69 24.51
CA PRO A 13 12.03 -13.51 24.00
C PRO A 13 11.40 -12.23 24.56
N VAL A 14 10.47 -11.63 23.81
CA VAL A 14 9.78 -10.40 24.25
C VAL A 14 9.13 -10.59 25.62
N SER A 15 8.48 -11.74 25.85
CA SER A 15 7.86 -12.03 27.15
C SER A 15 8.88 -12.05 28.28
N TYR A 16 10.03 -12.70 28.09
CA TYR A 16 11.11 -12.78 29.07
C TYR A 16 11.77 -11.41 29.31
N PHE A 17 11.95 -10.61 28.26
CA PHE A 17 12.52 -9.26 28.36
C PHE A 17 11.66 -8.37 29.26
N PHE A 18 10.35 -8.27 29.00
CA PHE A 18 9.47 -7.37 29.74
C PHE A 18 9.06 -7.88 31.13
N LYS A 19 8.98 -9.21 31.35
CA LYS A 19 8.58 -9.80 32.64
C LYS A 19 9.69 -9.80 33.71
N GLN A 20 10.79 -9.07 33.51
CA GLN A 20 11.86 -8.95 34.52
C GLN A 20 11.29 -8.29 35.79
N PRO A 21 11.25 -8.98 36.95
CA PRO A 21 10.53 -8.49 38.14
C PRO A 21 11.01 -7.10 38.59
N GLY A 22 10.07 -6.16 38.69
CA GLY A 22 10.32 -4.81 39.22
C GLY A 22 11.27 -3.96 38.39
N THR A 23 11.42 -4.25 37.09
CA THR A 23 12.30 -3.48 36.19
C THR A 23 11.54 -2.35 35.52
N GLY A 24 12.04 -1.13 35.66
CA GLY A 24 11.61 0.02 34.87
C GLY A 24 12.69 0.41 33.84
N TYR A 25 12.28 0.69 32.62
CA TYR A 25 13.17 1.17 31.57
C TYR A 25 13.17 2.71 31.53
N TYR A 26 14.36 3.28 31.69
CA TYR A 26 14.53 4.73 31.67
C TYR A 26 15.21 5.13 30.35
N ILE A 27 14.54 5.97 29.57
CA ILE A 27 15.11 6.57 28.35
C ILE A 27 15.86 7.85 28.75
N PRO A 28 17.20 7.88 28.64
CA PRO A 28 17.98 9.04 29.08
C PRO A 28 17.74 10.28 28.22
N LEU A 29 18.04 11.44 28.81
CA LEU A 29 17.86 12.77 28.24
C LEU A 29 18.47 12.99 26.85
N TYR A 30 19.64 12.41 26.60
CA TYR A 30 20.37 12.57 25.34
C TYR A 30 19.80 11.75 24.18
N GLN A 31 18.83 10.87 24.45
CA GLN A 31 18.18 10.12 23.39
C GLN A 31 17.18 10.99 22.62
N ARG A 32 16.96 10.67 21.34
CA ARG A 32 15.92 11.33 20.54
C ARG A 32 14.51 10.99 21.01
N GLU A 33 13.53 11.77 20.60
CA GLU A 33 12.11 11.47 20.84
C GLU A 33 11.65 10.25 20.04
N TYR A 34 10.44 9.76 20.32
CA TYR A 34 9.83 8.69 19.54
C TYR A 34 9.68 9.12 18.07
N SER A 35 10.15 8.29 17.15
CA SER A 35 10.35 8.69 15.75
C SER A 35 10.09 7.56 14.75
N TRP A 36 9.47 6.45 15.18
CA TRP A 36 9.02 5.43 14.24
C TRP A 36 7.79 5.94 13.52
N ASP A 37 7.78 5.77 12.20
CA ASP A 37 6.68 6.15 11.31
C ASP A 37 5.88 4.92 10.87
N ASP A 38 4.89 5.15 10.01
CA ASP A 38 3.99 4.11 9.50
C ASP A 38 4.74 2.99 8.77
N GLU A 39 5.84 3.29 8.05
CA GLU A 39 6.65 2.26 7.37
C GLU A 39 7.29 1.30 8.39
N ASN A 40 7.72 1.81 9.56
CA ASN A 40 8.26 0.97 10.63
C ASN A 40 7.19 0.09 11.28
N ILE A 41 5.97 0.62 11.42
CA ILE A 41 4.83 -0.15 11.97
C ILE A 41 4.39 -1.23 10.99
N GLU A 42 4.20 -0.89 9.71
CA GLU A 42 3.88 -1.86 8.66
C GLU A 42 4.89 -3.02 8.65
N GLN A 43 6.19 -2.70 8.69
CA GLN A 43 7.22 -3.73 8.71
C GLN A 43 7.14 -4.64 9.94
N LEU A 44 6.93 -4.08 11.13
CA LEU A 44 6.77 -4.86 12.36
C LEU A 44 5.56 -5.80 12.27
N MET A 45 4.40 -5.28 11.83
CA MET A 45 3.18 -6.07 11.74
C MET A 45 3.30 -7.16 10.66
N ASP A 46 3.86 -6.82 9.48
CA ASP A 46 4.16 -7.76 8.40
C ASP A 46 5.07 -8.90 8.89
N ASP A 47 6.11 -8.58 9.68
CA ASP A 47 7.09 -9.53 10.18
C ASP A 47 6.46 -10.53 11.18
N ILE A 48 5.55 -10.07 12.05
CA ILE A 48 4.81 -10.93 12.99
C ILE A 48 3.80 -11.80 12.23
N CYS A 49 3.01 -11.21 11.32
CA CYS A 49 2.02 -11.93 10.51
C CYS A 49 2.67 -13.00 9.63
N SER A 50 3.76 -12.65 8.93
CA SER A 50 4.53 -13.60 8.12
C SER A 50 5.11 -14.72 8.97
N GLY A 51 5.57 -14.40 10.18
CA GLY A 51 6.06 -15.37 11.14
C GLY A 51 5.02 -16.44 11.51
N VAL A 52 3.77 -16.03 11.73
CA VAL A 52 2.67 -16.96 12.01
C VAL A 52 2.39 -17.87 10.81
N PHE A 53 2.45 -17.34 9.57
CA PHE A 53 2.33 -18.18 8.37
C PHE A 53 3.46 -19.22 8.25
N ASP A 54 4.69 -18.84 8.58
CA ASP A 54 5.84 -19.75 8.53
C ASP A 54 5.67 -20.91 9.54
N LEU A 55 5.08 -20.64 10.72
CA LEU A 55 4.73 -21.70 11.68
C LEU A 55 3.75 -22.72 11.10
N LEU A 56 2.81 -22.31 10.24
CA LEU A 56 1.88 -23.24 9.60
C LEU A 56 2.57 -24.24 8.67
N SER A 57 3.73 -23.88 8.14
CA SER A 57 4.52 -24.75 7.27
C SER A 57 5.46 -25.68 8.06
N GLY A 58 5.37 -25.68 9.39
CA GLY A 58 6.22 -26.47 10.28
C GLY A 58 7.63 -25.88 10.46
N GLU A 59 7.85 -24.61 10.11
CA GLU A 59 9.14 -23.95 10.30
C GLU A 59 9.30 -23.48 11.73
N ASP A 60 10.36 -23.92 12.42
CA ASP A 60 10.72 -23.41 13.76
C ASP A 60 11.41 -22.04 13.64
N LYS A 61 10.68 -21.04 13.14
CA LYS A 61 11.21 -19.72 12.83
C LYS A 61 11.08 -18.79 14.03
N ILE A 62 12.21 -18.23 14.43
CA ILE A 62 12.30 -17.15 15.41
C ILE A 62 12.50 -15.83 14.66
N HIS A 63 11.79 -14.78 15.07
CA HIS A 63 11.99 -13.44 14.53
C HIS A 63 12.93 -12.61 15.43
N PHE A 64 13.96 -12.05 14.82
CA PHE A 64 14.95 -11.25 15.52
C PHE A 64 14.62 -9.75 15.45
N MET A 65 14.13 -9.18 16.55
CA MET A 65 13.64 -7.79 16.64
C MET A 65 14.76 -6.74 16.68
N GLY A 66 16.02 -7.19 16.71
CA GLY A 66 17.22 -6.35 16.76
C GLY A 66 17.87 -6.31 18.14
N THR A 67 18.83 -5.40 18.30
CA THR A 67 19.64 -5.27 19.51
C THR A 67 19.08 -4.20 20.45
N ILE A 68 19.10 -4.49 21.76
CA ILE A 68 18.79 -3.57 22.85
C ILE A 68 20.03 -3.45 23.73
N ILE A 69 20.48 -2.21 23.99
CA ILE A 69 21.62 -1.95 24.89
C ILE A 69 21.11 -1.33 26.18
N LEU A 70 21.32 -2.03 27.29
CA LEU A 70 20.83 -1.63 28.62
C LEU A 70 21.98 -1.44 29.60
N VAL A 71 21.95 -0.35 30.37
CA VAL A 71 22.90 -0.12 31.47
C VAL A 71 22.10 -0.02 32.76
N THR A 72 22.33 -0.94 33.70
CA THR A 72 21.69 -0.87 35.02
C THR A 72 22.11 0.39 35.77
N GLU A 73 21.13 1.15 36.25
CA GLU A 73 21.33 2.37 37.01
C GLU A 73 21.67 2.04 38.47
N ASN A 74 22.82 2.50 38.93
CA ASN A 74 23.30 2.27 40.29
C ASN A 74 23.13 3.50 41.20
N ASP A 75 23.00 4.71 40.64
CA ASP A 75 22.76 5.95 41.38
C ASP A 75 21.41 6.56 40.97
N THR A 76 20.35 5.86 41.36
CA THR A 76 18.97 6.28 41.08
C THR A 76 18.65 7.65 41.68
N THR A 77 19.27 8.00 42.81
CA THR A 77 19.03 9.25 43.53
C THR A 77 19.45 10.50 42.77
N ASN A 78 20.55 10.42 42.02
CA ASN A 78 21.07 11.57 41.29
C ASN A 78 20.70 11.54 39.79
N ASN A 79 20.61 10.35 39.20
CA ASN A 79 20.49 10.19 37.75
C ASN A 79 19.04 10.14 37.24
N ILE A 80 18.07 9.85 38.12
CA ILE A 80 16.65 9.79 37.75
C ILE A 80 15.94 11.06 38.20
N LYS A 81 15.52 11.87 37.22
CA LYS A 81 14.76 13.10 37.46
C LYS A 81 13.72 13.31 36.35
N PRO A 82 12.51 13.80 36.67
CA PRO A 82 11.95 14.03 38.02
C PRO A 82 11.73 12.71 38.80
N GLN A 83 11.75 12.77 40.14
CA GLN A 83 11.58 11.58 40.99
C GLN A 83 10.57 11.79 42.12
N ASP A 84 9.68 10.81 42.33
CA ASP A 84 9.07 10.54 43.63
C ASP A 84 9.81 9.33 44.23
N HIS A 85 10.58 9.56 45.30
CA HIS A 85 11.40 8.53 45.94
C HIS A 85 10.60 7.29 46.37
N ARG A 86 9.29 7.43 46.60
CA ARG A 86 8.41 6.31 46.99
C ARG A 86 8.00 5.46 45.81
N ALA A 87 8.14 5.96 44.58
CA ALA A 87 7.67 5.32 43.35
C ALA A 87 8.79 4.75 42.47
N ILE A 88 10.03 4.74 42.98
CA ILE A 88 11.18 4.20 42.25
C ILE A 88 11.06 2.66 42.14
N PRO A 89 11.19 2.09 40.93
CA PRO A 89 11.22 0.64 40.73
C PRO A 89 12.43 -0.01 41.42
N PRO A 90 12.34 -1.28 41.85
CA PRO A 90 13.47 -2.03 42.41
C PRO A 90 14.71 -2.07 41.51
N ARG A 91 14.52 -2.11 40.19
CA ARG A 91 15.59 -2.09 39.19
C ARG A 91 15.27 -1.08 38.10
N ILE A 92 16.26 -0.29 37.71
CA ILE A 92 16.14 0.64 36.58
C ILE A 92 17.24 0.32 35.59
N ASP A 93 16.87 0.06 34.34
CA ASP A 93 17.82 -0.13 33.25
C ASP A 93 17.70 1.06 32.28
N ASN A 94 18.81 1.79 32.11
CA ASN A 94 18.94 2.89 31.16
C ASN A 94 19.02 2.34 29.73
N VAL A 95 18.13 2.81 28.85
CA VAL A 95 18.06 2.35 27.45
C VAL A 95 19.00 3.18 26.60
N ILE A 96 20.14 2.59 26.23
CA ILE A 96 21.16 3.25 25.40
C ILE A 96 20.87 3.04 23.91
N ASP A 97 20.28 1.90 23.55
CA ASP A 97 19.81 1.63 22.18
C ASP A 97 18.56 0.74 22.22
N GLY A 98 17.72 0.85 21.20
CA GLY A 98 16.49 0.08 21.07
C GLY A 98 15.23 0.75 21.63
N GLN A 99 15.31 2.02 22.04
CA GLN A 99 14.19 2.75 22.65
C GLN A 99 12.89 2.75 21.81
N GLN A 100 12.99 2.84 20.48
CA GLN A 100 11.81 2.90 19.62
C GLN A 100 11.13 1.54 19.53
N ARG A 101 11.90 0.45 19.56
CA ARG A 101 11.41 -0.93 19.51
C ARG A 101 10.62 -1.27 20.75
N ILE A 102 11.21 -1.06 21.94
CA ILE A 102 10.55 -1.39 23.20
C ILE A 102 9.31 -0.50 23.43
N SER A 103 9.36 0.77 23.03
CA SER A 103 8.21 1.67 23.13
C SER A 103 7.07 1.23 22.21
N THR A 104 7.37 0.86 20.97
CA THR A 104 6.36 0.37 20.02
C THR A 104 5.77 -0.96 20.45
N ILE A 105 6.57 -1.88 20.98
CA ILE A 105 6.04 -3.16 21.50
C ILE A 105 5.13 -2.92 22.70
N ALA A 106 5.45 -1.97 23.60
CA ALA A 106 4.54 -1.59 24.68
C ALA A 106 3.21 -1.03 24.14
N LEU A 107 3.23 -0.18 23.10
CA LEU A 107 2.02 0.32 22.44
C LEU A 107 1.22 -0.79 21.76
N LEU A 108 1.90 -1.71 21.06
CA LEU A 108 1.29 -2.89 20.44
C LEU A 108 0.61 -3.77 21.48
N ALA A 109 1.24 -3.99 22.64
CA ALA A 109 0.66 -4.73 23.74
C ALA A 109 -0.60 -4.04 24.31
N CYS A 110 -0.63 -2.70 24.40
CA CYS A 110 -1.85 -1.98 24.75
C CYS A 110 -2.97 -2.22 23.72
N CYS A 111 -2.67 -2.14 22.41
CA CYS A 111 -3.67 -2.35 21.37
C CYS A 111 -4.19 -3.80 21.34
N LEU A 112 -3.30 -4.79 21.54
CA LEU A 112 -3.68 -6.20 21.67
C LEU A 112 -4.55 -6.42 22.91
N TYR A 113 -4.16 -5.83 24.05
CA TYR A 113 -4.94 -5.90 25.28
C TYR A 113 -6.34 -5.34 25.07
N GLU A 114 -6.44 -4.14 24.48
CA GLU A 114 -7.71 -3.49 24.15
C GLU A 114 -8.59 -4.41 23.29
N LYS A 115 -8.09 -4.93 22.16
CA LYS A 115 -8.87 -5.80 21.26
C LYS A 115 -9.34 -7.09 21.93
N ILE A 116 -8.47 -7.74 22.71
CA ILE A 116 -8.81 -8.98 23.42
C ILE A 116 -9.81 -8.69 24.55
N TYR A 117 -9.64 -7.56 25.26
CA TYR A 117 -10.53 -7.15 26.34
C TYR A 117 -11.92 -6.74 25.81
N GLU A 118 -11.98 -6.00 24.70
CA GLU A 118 -13.24 -5.65 24.02
C GLU A 118 -14.03 -6.91 23.67
N LEU A 119 -13.37 -7.90 23.04
CA LEU A 119 -13.98 -9.20 22.76
C LEU A 119 -14.46 -9.87 24.05
N LYS A 120 -13.64 -9.93 25.10
CA LYS A 120 -14.04 -10.51 26.40
C LYS A 120 -15.30 -9.85 26.98
N GLN A 121 -15.47 -8.55 26.78
CA GLN A 121 -16.63 -7.80 27.27
C GLN A 121 -17.88 -7.95 26.39
N GLU A 122 -17.76 -8.48 25.17
CA GLU A 122 -18.92 -8.87 24.37
C GLU A 122 -19.69 -9.93 25.15
N ARG A 123 -20.91 -9.59 25.59
CA ARG A 123 -21.76 -10.49 26.38
C ARG A 123 -22.25 -11.64 25.51
N ILE A 124 -21.48 -12.70 25.47
CA ILE A 124 -21.87 -13.93 24.81
C ILE A 124 -22.62 -14.81 25.81
N PRO A 125 -23.84 -15.30 25.48
CA PRO A 125 -24.58 -16.18 26.38
C PRO A 125 -23.79 -17.45 26.71
N ALA A 126 -24.03 -18.03 27.89
CA ALA A 126 -23.45 -19.33 28.19
C ALA A 126 -23.94 -20.37 27.17
N SER A 127 -23.03 -21.24 26.72
CA SER A 127 -23.32 -22.29 25.76
C SER A 127 -22.71 -23.60 26.23
N ASP A 128 -23.52 -24.67 26.27
CA ASP A 128 -23.03 -26.03 26.54
C ASP A 128 -22.36 -26.65 25.30
N LEU A 129 -22.54 -26.04 24.12
CA LEU A 129 -22.01 -26.50 22.84
C LEU A 129 -20.52 -26.15 22.68
N TYR A 130 -20.10 -25.01 23.24
CA TYR A 130 -18.75 -24.45 23.10
C TYR A 130 -18.07 -24.37 24.47
N ASP A 131 -16.77 -24.66 24.53
CA ASP A 131 -15.97 -24.56 25.76
C ASP A 131 -15.58 -23.09 26.05
N LEU A 132 -16.58 -22.27 26.37
CA LEU A 132 -16.41 -20.83 26.61
C LEU A 132 -15.60 -20.55 27.88
N ASP A 133 -15.74 -21.38 28.91
CA ASP A 133 -14.97 -21.25 30.15
C ASP A 133 -13.48 -21.42 29.87
N GLY A 134 -13.11 -22.43 29.08
CA GLY A 134 -11.73 -22.64 28.69
C GLY A 134 -11.17 -21.51 27.81
N LEU A 135 -12.01 -20.94 26.95
CA LEU A 135 -11.63 -19.79 26.15
C LEU A 135 -11.41 -18.53 27.01
N ILE A 136 -12.27 -18.28 28.00
CA ILE A 136 -12.14 -17.16 28.93
C ILE A 136 -10.87 -17.28 29.76
N GLU A 137 -10.55 -18.48 30.26
CA GLU A 137 -9.32 -18.74 30.98
C GLU A 137 -8.07 -18.45 30.12
N ALA A 138 -8.09 -18.87 28.85
CA ALA A 138 -7.02 -18.55 27.90
C ALA A 138 -6.92 -17.04 27.67
N THR A 139 -8.06 -16.36 27.44
CA THR A 139 -8.15 -14.90 27.32
C THR A 139 -7.51 -14.20 28.51
N ASP A 140 -7.83 -14.62 29.73
CA ASP A 140 -7.26 -14.03 30.95
C ASP A 140 -5.76 -14.23 31.07
N THR A 141 -5.26 -15.39 30.63
CA THR A 141 -3.83 -15.66 30.55
C THR A 141 -3.12 -14.70 29.61
N TYR A 142 -3.69 -14.43 28.41
CA TYR A 142 -3.12 -13.46 27.47
C TYR A 142 -3.17 -12.03 28.01
N LEU A 143 -4.30 -11.59 28.58
CA LEU A 143 -4.42 -10.26 29.18
C LEU A 143 -3.40 -10.06 30.32
N ALA A 144 -3.21 -11.08 31.16
CA ALA A 144 -2.21 -11.06 32.23
C ALA A 144 -0.76 -11.05 31.72
N ASN A 145 -0.49 -11.67 30.57
CA ASN A 145 0.83 -11.61 29.95
C ASN A 145 1.10 -10.27 29.27
N LEU A 146 0.10 -9.71 28.57
CA LEU A 146 0.22 -8.46 27.82
C LEU A 146 0.40 -7.24 28.74
N ILE A 147 -0.23 -7.23 29.91
CA ILE A 147 -0.12 -6.12 30.87
C ILE A 147 1.33 -5.91 31.37
N GLU A 148 2.15 -6.97 31.40
CA GLU A 148 3.57 -6.90 31.75
C GLU A 148 4.43 -6.20 30.68
N LEU A 149 3.98 -6.11 29.43
CA LEU A 149 4.75 -5.48 28.35
C LEU A 149 4.69 -3.95 28.39
N PHE A 150 3.68 -3.38 29.06
CA PHE A 150 3.51 -1.93 29.16
C PHE A 150 3.52 -1.40 30.60
N SER A 151 3.56 -2.28 31.60
CA SER A 151 3.56 -1.89 33.00
C SER A 151 4.42 -2.82 33.87
N PHE A 152 4.91 -2.31 34.99
CA PHE A 152 5.36 -3.14 36.11
C PHE A 152 4.54 -2.82 37.36
N ASP A 153 4.42 -3.78 38.26
CA ASP A 153 3.72 -3.59 39.53
C ASP A 153 4.68 -3.08 40.63
N LEU A 154 4.40 -1.87 41.14
CA LEU A 154 5.16 -1.26 42.23
C LEU A 154 4.75 -1.85 43.61
N MET A 155 3.66 -2.64 43.66
CA MET A 155 3.01 -3.18 44.86
C MET A 155 2.40 -2.14 45.79
N ARG A 156 2.56 -0.85 45.47
CA ARG A 156 2.09 0.30 46.26
C ARG A 156 1.74 1.48 45.35
N GLY A 157 0.97 2.43 45.89
CA GLY A 157 0.46 3.59 45.15
C GLY A 157 -0.84 3.30 44.40
N ASN A 158 -1.38 4.34 43.78
CA ASN A 158 -2.65 4.29 43.05
C ASN A 158 -2.51 4.99 41.68
N PRO A 159 -2.59 4.26 40.54
CA PRO A 159 -2.68 2.79 40.42
C PRO A 159 -1.40 2.10 40.92
N LYS A 160 -1.47 0.82 41.29
CA LYS A 160 -0.27 0.06 41.75
C LYS A 160 0.72 -0.17 40.61
N ARG A 161 0.21 -0.47 39.43
CA ARG A 161 0.99 -0.61 38.21
C ARG A 161 1.41 0.75 37.69
N LYS A 162 2.63 0.83 37.19
CA LYS A 162 3.22 2.05 36.63
C LYS A 162 3.75 1.79 35.21
N PRO A 163 3.84 2.81 34.35
CA PRO A 163 4.40 2.66 33.02
C PRO A 163 5.78 2.02 33.06
N ILE A 164 6.00 1.00 32.24
CA ILE A 164 7.28 0.27 32.21
C ILE A 164 8.40 1.08 31.58
N ILE A 165 8.07 2.06 30.73
CA ILE A 165 9.02 2.96 30.07
C ILE A 165 8.70 4.40 30.47
N ILE A 166 9.72 5.14 30.90
CA ILE A 166 9.63 6.60 31.11
C ILE A 166 10.80 7.31 30.44
N ARG A 167 10.61 8.60 30.12
CA ARG A 167 11.65 9.44 29.54
C ARG A 167 12.19 10.45 30.54
N GLY A 168 13.51 10.47 30.69
CA GLY A 168 14.20 11.38 31.60
C GLY A 168 13.86 12.86 31.34
N SER A 169 13.87 13.65 32.41
CA SER A 169 13.46 15.08 32.52
C SER A 169 11.99 15.40 32.29
N LEU A 170 11.29 14.59 31.50
CA LEU A 170 9.88 14.81 31.18
C LEU A 170 8.98 14.03 32.12
N ASP A 171 9.37 12.80 32.42
CA ASP A 171 8.56 11.82 33.09
C ASP A 171 9.19 11.36 34.41
N GLY A 172 8.35 11.03 35.38
CA GLY A 172 8.78 10.41 36.63
C GLY A 172 7.75 9.42 37.11
N TRP A 173 8.20 8.26 37.58
CA TRP A 173 7.32 7.36 38.31
C TRP A 173 6.77 8.08 39.54
N THR A 174 5.46 8.03 39.73
CA THR A 174 4.75 8.70 40.83
C THR A 174 3.94 7.70 41.62
N LEU A 175 3.85 7.89 42.94
CA LEU A 175 3.07 7.00 43.81
C LEU A 175 1.58 7.25 43.59
N GLU A 176 1.19 8.52 43.58
CA GLU A 176 -0.16 9.05 43.44
C GLU A 176 -0.09 10.44 42.79
N GLY A 177 -1.08 10.81 41.98
CA GLY A 177 -1.12 12.13 41.34
C GLY A 177 -1.87 12.12 40.01
N GLN A 178 -1.94 13.28 39.36
CA GLN A 178 -2.50 13.38 38.02
C GLN A 178 -1.46 12.97 36.98
N ASN A 179 -1.80 12.02 36.10
CA ASN A 179 -0.90 11.50 35.07
C ASN A 179 -0.26 12.61 34.22
N ASN A 180 -1.05 13.60 33.80
CA ASN A 180 -0.59 14.73 32.97
C ASN A 180 0.52 15.60 33.60
N GLN A 181 0.70 15.55 34.93
CA GLN A 181 1.76 16.29 35.62
C GLN A 181 3.08 15.51 35.65
N HIS A 182 2.99 14.17 35.68
CA HIS A 182 4.12 13.27 35.91
C HIS A 182 4.58 12.49 34.68
N TYR A 183 3.70 12.32 33.69
CA TYR A 183 3.95 11.61 32.43
C TYR A 183 3.67 12.56 31.27
N LYS A 184 4.72 13.28 30.85
CA LYS A 184 4.62 14.34 29.84
C LYS A 184 4.98 13.86 28.45
N SER A 185 5.84 12.85 28.30
CA SER A 185 6.12 12.27 27.00
C SER A 185 4.90 11.50 26.47
N ASP A 186 4.75 11.46 25.14
CA ASP A 186 3.55 10.88 24.52
C ASP A 186 3.39 9.39 24.84
N ILE A 187 4.49 8.63 24.86
CA ILE A 187 4.49 7.20 25.21
C ILE A 187 4.06 7.01 26.67
N SER A 188 4.78 7.61 27.63
CA SER A 188 4.49 7.36 29.05
C SER A 188 3.13 7.90 29.47
N SER A 189 2.68 9.01 28.87
CA SER A 189 1.34 9.57 29.07
C SER A 189 0.27 8.58 28.63
N TYR A 190 0.40 8.02 27.42
CA TYR A 190 -0.53 7.01 26.91
C TYR A 190 -0.53 5.75 27.78
N LEU A 191 0.65 5.22 28.12
CA LEU A 191 0.77 4.04 28.98
C LEU A 191 0.14 4.27 30.36
N ALA A 192 0.36 5.42 30.98
CA ALA A 192 -0.18 5.74 32.31
C ALA A 192 -1.71 5.84 32.29
N ASP A 193 -2.28 6.46 31.25
CA ASP A 193 -3.73 6.56 31.09
C ASP A 193 -4.34 5.18 30.78
N PHE A 194 -3.65 4.36 29.98
CA PHE A 194 -4.08 3.00 29.65
C PHE A 194 -4.10 2.11 30.89
N ILE A 195 -3.02 2.12 31.69
CA ILE A 195 -2.92 1.39 32.95
C ILE A 195 -4.05 1.80 33.90
N LYS A 196 -4.37 3.09 33.98
CA LYS A 196 -5.47 3.58 34.83
C LYS A 196 -6.83 3.04 34.37
N VAL A 197 -7.08 2.90 33.07
CA VAL A 197 -8.32 2.30 32.55
C VAL A 197 -8.38 0.81 32.93
N VAL A 198 -7.27 0.09 32.74
CA VAL A 198 -7.16 -1.34 33.08
C VAL A 198 -7.39 -1.58 34.58
N ASP A 199 -6.74 -0.81 35.45
CA ASP A 199 -6.87 -0.96 36.91
C ASP A 199 -8.29 -0.65 37.41
N ASN A 200 -9.02 0.22 36.70
CA ASN A 200 -10.41 0.56 36.99
C ASN A 200 -11.44 -0.36 36.30
N ASN A 201 -11.00 -1.38 35.53
CA ASN A 201 -11.85 -2.25 34.72
C ASN A 201 -12.83 -1.48 33.80
N ASN A 202 -12.40 -0.31 33.28
CA ASN A 202 -13.24 0.49 32.39
C ASN A 202 -13.13 -0.02 30.94
N ILE A 203 -14.22 0.06 30.18
CA ILE A 203 -14.30 -0.39 28.78
C ILE A 203 -13.79 0.69 27.82
N GLN A 204 -13.78 1.96 28.25
CA GLN A 204 -13.34 3.06 27.40
C GLN A 204 -11.84 3.33 27.54
N PHE A 205 -11.06 2.78 26.60
CA PHE A 205 -9.61 2.99 26.51
C PHE A 205 -9.24 4.41 26.05
N PRO A 206 -8.07 4.94 26.49
CA PRO A 206 -7.68 6.31 26.20
C PRO A 206 -7.31 6.49 24.72
N LYS A 207 -7.47 7.71 24.22
CA LYS A 207 -6.92 8.12 22.92
C LYS A 207 -5.57 8.78 23.11
N ALA A 208 -4.62 8.48 22.24
CA ALA A 208 -3.36 9.21 22.17
C ALA A 208 -3.57 10.69 21.81
N ARG A 209 -2.56 11.52 22.10
CA ARG A 209 -2.61 12.95 21.81
C ARG A 209 -2.78 13.21 20.32
N LYS A 210 -3.64 14.16 19.96
CA LYS A 210 -3.90 14.50 18.55
C LYS A 210 -2.62 15.00 17.88
N ASN A 211 -2.47 14.67 16.60
CA ASN A 211 -1.34 15.08 15.75
C ASN A 211 0.03 14.61 16.29
N SER A 212 0.10 13.41 16.87
CA SER A 212 1.36 12.78 17.26
C SER A 212 1.60 11.46 16.53
N LEU A 213 2.88 11.11 16.34
CA LEU A 213 3.28 9.82 15.76
C LEU A 213 2.73 8.64 16.56
N VAL A 214 2.57 8.78 17.88
CA VAL A 214 1.97 7.74 18.73
C VAL A 214 0.51 7.50 18.35
N ALA A 215 -0.26 8.56 18.06
CA ALA A 215 -1.65 8.43 17.62
C ALA A 215 -1.77 7.80 16.23
N ASP A 216 -0.91 8.21 15.31
CA ASP A 216 -0.87 7.64 13.96
C ASP A 216 -0.48 6.15 14.01
N ASN A 217 0.54 5.80 14.80
CA ASN A 217 0.99 4.41 14.95
C ASN A 217 -0.02 3.53 15.68
N ILE A 218 -0.70 4.02 16.72
CA ILE A 218 -1.80 3.26 17.37
C ILE A 218 -2.91 2.99 16.36
N LYS A 219 -3.29 3.98 15.56
CA LYS A 219 -4.31 3.80 14.52
C LYS A 219 -3.89 2.76 13.48
N SER A 220 -2.63 2.79 13.05
CA SER A 220 -2.06 1.80 12.12
C SER A 220 -2.04 0.40 12.73
N ILE A 221 -1.58 0.24 13.97
CA ILE A 221 -1.59 -1.03 14.71
C ILE A 221 -3.02 -1.57 14.87
N GLN A 222 -3.97 -0.74 15.30
CA GLN A 222 -5.37 -1.15 15.47
C GLN A 222 -5.99 -1.64 14.15
N ALA A 223 -5.70 -0.96 13.03
CA ALA A 223 -6.16 -1.39 11.70
C ALA A 223 -5.59 -2.76 11.31
N TRP A 224 -4.31 -3.01 11.60
CA TRP A 224 -3.70 -4.33 11.40
C TRP A 224 -4.32 -5.41 12.29
N LEU A 225 -4.54 -5.11 13.57
CA LEU A 225 -5.18 -6.06 14.49
C LEU A 225 -6.63 -6.36 14.11
N ASP A 226 -7.36 -5.40 13.53
CA ASP A 226 -8.68 -5.65 12.98
C ASP A 226 -8.64 -6.62 11.78
N LYS A 227 -7.64 -6.50 10.89
CA LYS A 227 -7.42 -7.49 9.82
C LYS A 227 -7.11 -8.88 10.39
N VAL A 228 -6.24 -8.97 11.40
CA VAL A 228 -5.89 -10.24 12.08
C VAL A 228 -7.14 -10.87 12.69
N LYS A 229 -7.92 -10.08 13.45
CA LYS A 229 -9.16 -10.49 14.12
C LYS A 229 -10.23 -11.00 13.15
N SER A 230 -10.30 -10.43 11.94
CA SER A 230 -11.31 -10.76 10.93
C SER A 230 -10.80 -11.66 9.81
N ALA A 231 -9.59 -12.20 9.90
CA ALA A 231 -8.99 -12.96 8.79
C ALA A 231 -9.79 -14.24 8.44
N HIS A 232 -10.58 -14.77 9.37
CA HIS A 232 -11.49 -15.89 9.12
C HIS A 232 -12.67 -15.54 8.18
N LEU A 233 -12.90 -14.25 7.90
CA LEU A 233 -13.92 -13.79 6.95
C LEU A 233 -13.41 -13.74 5.49
N GLY A 234 -12.13 -14.03 5.25
CA GLY A 234 -11.56 -14.14 3.89
C GLY A 234 -11.44 -12.80 3.13
N SER A 235 -11.52 -11.66 3.82
CA SER A 235 -11.46 -10.33 3.17
C SER A 235 -10.05 -9.97 2.68
N ASP A 236 -9.00 -10.44 3.37
CA ASP A 236 -7.58 -10.24 3.03
C ASP A 236 -6.77 -11.49 3.45
N ASN A 237 -5.94 -12.02 2.55
CA ASN A 237 -5.04 -13.17 2.83
C ASN A 237 -3.75 -12.74 3.57
N ASP A 238 -3.81 -11.65 4.35
CA ASP A 238 -2.67 -11.08 5.06
C ASP A 238 -2.40 -11.79 6.40
N TYR A 239 -3.31 -12.66 6.87
CA TYR A 239 -3.16 -13.47 8.07
C TYR A 239 -3.93 -14.79 7.94
N PRO A 240 -3.48 -15.91 8.56
CA PRO A 240 -4.16 -17.18 8.41
C PRO A 240 -5.51 -17.24 9.15
N SER A 241 -6.39 -18.10 8.65
CA SER A 241 -7.67 -18.39 9.28
C SER A 241 -7.48 -19.10 10.62
N ALA A 242 -8.49 -19.02 11.49
CA ALA A 242 -8.44 -19.69 12.80
C ALA A 242 -8.29 -21.22 12.68
N TRP A 243 -8.93 -21.84 11.68
CA TRP A 243 -8.84 -23.30 11.48
C TRP A 243 -7.47 -23.73 10.95
N ASP A 244 -6.83 -22.95 10.07
CA ASP A 244 -5.48 -23.24 9.61
C ASP A 244 -4.48 -23.13 10.77
N ILE A 245 -4.66 -22.12 11.64
CA ILE A 245 -3.86 -21.93 12.85
C ILE A 245 -3.94 -23.15 13.77
N VAL A 246 -5.14 -23.56 14.20
CA VAL A 246 -5.25 -24.66 15.18
C VAL A 246 -4.77 -26.00 14.60
N GLN A 247 -4.88 -26.20 13.27
CA GLN A 247 -4.47 -27.44 12.63
C GLN A 247 -2.94 -27.59 12.54
N ASN A 248 -2.21 -26.48 12.39
CA ASN A 248 -0.77 -26.53 12.13
C ASN A 248 0.09 -26.00 13.29
N ILE A 249 -0.49 -25.24 14.24
CA ILE A 249 0.21 -24.76 15.44
C ILE A 249 -0.20 -25.63 16.64
N ASN A 250 0.79 -26.00 17.46
CA ASN A 250 0.56 -26.80 18.66
C ASN A 250 -0.42 -26.10 19.62
N GLN A 251 -1.41 -26.84 20.15
CA GLN A 251 -2.41 -26.28 21.06
C GLN A 251 -1.80 -25.69 22.35
N SER A 252 -0.71 -26.27 22.85
CA SER A 252 0.01 -25.75 24.01
C SER A 252 0.61 -24.36 23.77
N GLU A 253 0.95 -24.03 22.51
CA GLU A 253 1.41 -22.69 22.12
C GLU A 253 0.24 -21.69 22.04
N LEU A 254 -0.99 -22.16 21.84
CA LEU A 254 -2.17 -21.28 21.75
C LEU A 254 -2.83 -21.02 23.10
N TRP A 255 -2.91 -22.00 24.00
CA TRP A 255 -3.60 -21.85 25.29
C TRP A 255 -3.05 -22.78 26.38
N VAL A 256 -1.71 -22.95 26.41
CA VAL A 256 -0.90 -23.62 27.44
C VAL A 256 -0.97 -25.15 27.43
N TYR A 257 -2.14 -25.75 27.27
CA TYR A 257 -2.33 -27.21 27.25
C TYR A 257 -3.38 -27.64 26.21
N GLU A 258 -3.55 -28.93 25.96
CA GLU A 258 -4.52 -29.38 24.95
C GLU A 258 -5.98 -29.13 25.39
N ARG A 259 -6.76 -28.43 24.55
CA ARG A 259 -8.19 -28.14 24.74
C ARG A 259 -8.97 -28.70 23.55
N GLN A 260 -9.21 -30.01 23.56
CA GLN A 260 -9.77 -30.76 22.42
C GLN A 260 -11.14 -30.24 21.95
N LYS A 261 -12.02 -29.78 22.87
CA LYS A 261 -13.32 -29.19 22.52
C LYS A 261 -13.19 -27.88 21.74
N LEU A 262 -12.30 -26.98 22.19
CA LEU A 262 -12.02 -25.72 21.49
C LEU A 262 -11.37 -25.95 20.15
N PHE A 263 -10.39 -26.86 20.10
CA PHE A 263 -9.75 -27.28 18.85
C PHE A 263 -10.80 -27.73 17.82
N GLN A 264 -11.69 -28.65 18.21
CA GLN A 264 -12.71 -29.16 17.28
C GLN A 264 -13.70 -28.05 16.87
N SER A 265 -14.12 -27.20 17.81
CA SER A 265 -15.03 -26.07 17.52
C SER A 265 -14.46 -25.13 16.45
N VAL A 266 -13.16 -24.85 16.50
CA VAL A 266 -12.48 -23.98 15.52
C VAL A 266 -12.24 -24.72 14.21
N LYS A 267 -11.86 -25.99 14.28
CA LYS A 267 -11.63 -26.83 13.09
C LYS A 267 -12.91 -26.96 12.24
N ASP A 268 -14.05 -27.14 12.89
CA ASP A 268 -15.34 -27.29 12.22
C ASP A 268 -15.76 -26.01 11.46
N CYS A 269 -15.33 -24.83 11.92
CA CYS A 269 -15.57 -23.56 11.21
C CYS A 269 -14.97 -23.55 9.80
N GLY A 270 -13.89 -24.31 9.53
CA GLY A 270 -13.27 -24.36 8.20
C GLY A 270 -14.13 -25.01 7.12
N SER A 271 -15.21 -25.71 7.50
CA SER A 271 -16.19 -26.31 6.56
C SER A 271 -17.46 -25.47 6.39
N ILE A 272 -17.53 -24.30 7.03
CA ILE A 272 -18.71 -23.43 7.06
C ILE A 272 -18.39 -22.16 6.28
N GLU A 273 -19.34 -21.65 5.50
CA GLU A 273 -19.16 -20.37 4.83
C GLU A 273 -19.17 -19.21 5.85
N PRO A 274 -18.25 -18.22 5.76
CA PRO A 274 -18.13 -17.14 6.76
C PRO A 274 -19.41 -16.35 7.03
N ASP A 275 -20.26 -16.16 6.01
CA ASP A 275 -21.54 -15.47 6.13
C ASP A 275 -22.56 -16.22 6.99
N SER A 276 -22.36 -17.53 7.14
CA SER A 276 -23.21 -18.42 7.94
C SER A 276 -22.72 -18.62 9.37
N PHE A 277 -21.61 -17.99 9.77
CA PHE A 277 -21.07 -18.15 11.12
C PHE A 277 -22.04 -17.59 12.16
N ASP A 278 -22.28 -18.37 13.22
CA ASP A 278 -22.96 -17.87 14.40
C ASP A 278 -22.05 -16.91 15.21
N ILE A 279 -22.62 -16.31 16.25
CA ILE A 279 -21.89 -15.34 17.08
C ILE A 279 -20.72 -15.98 17.83
N TYR A 280 -20.84 -17.25 18.24
CA TYR A 280 -19.81 -17.96 18.99
C TYR A 280 -18.62 -18.30 18.08
N GLN A 281 -18.88 -18.79 16.88
CA GLN A 281 -17.86 -19.14 15.90
C GLN A 281 -17.03 -17.92 15.51
N LYS A 282 -17.67 -16.78 15.21
CA LYS A 282 -16.96 -15.51 14.95
C LYS A 282 -16.07 -15.13 16.12
N TYR A 283 -16.62 -15.17 17.33
CA TYR A 283 -15.92 -14.83 18.56
C TYR A 283 -14.70 -15.73 18.82
N ILE A 284 -14.88 -17.05 18.78
CA ILE A 284 -13.81 -18.03 19.01
C ILE A 284 -12.72 -17.87 17.94
N CYS A 285 -13.09 -17.76 16.66
CA CYS A 285 -12.13 -17.59 15.58
C CYS A 285 -11.31 -16.29 15.73
N SER A 286 -11.95 -15.17 16.06
CA SER A 286 -11.26 -13.90 16.33
C SER A 286 -10.26 -14.00 17.47
N LEU A 287 -10.62 -14.63 18.58
CA LEU A 287 -9.70 -14.80 19.71
C LEU A 287 -8.53 -15.71 19.38
N VAL A 288 -8.76 -16.83 18.69
CA VAL A 288 -7.67 -17.74 18.28
C VAL A 288 -6.66 -17.04 17.38
N GLN A 289 -7.12 -16.21 16.46
CA GLN A 289 -6.24 -15.43 15.58
C GLN A 289 -5.39 -14.43 16.39
N LEU A 290 -5.99 -13.73 17.35
CA LEU A 290 -5.26 -12.81 18.24
C LEU A 290 -4.32 -13.55 19.21
N PHE A 291 -4.66 -14.76 19.64
CA PHE A 291 -3.81 -15.60 20.48
C PHE A 291 -2.57 -16.07 19.72
N ALA A 292 -2.71 -16.56 18.49
CA ALA A 292 -1.58 -16.92 17.66
C ALA A 292 -0.65 -15.74 17.42
N PHE A 293 -1.20 -14.56 17.12
CA PHE A 293 -0.44 -13.32 16.99
C PHE A 293 0.31 -12.97 18.27
N SER A 294 -0.39 -13.00 19.41
CA SER A 294 0.16 -12.65 20.73
C SER A 294 1.25 -13.63 21.15
N ASN A 295 1.04 -14.94 20.96
CA ASN A 295 2.03 -15.96 21.29
C ASN A 295 3.29 -15.82 20.42
N TYR A 296 3.14 -15.58 19.13
CA TYR A 296 4.28 -15.32 18.25
C TYR A 296 5.07 -14.09 18.72
N LEU A 297 4.39 -12.99 19.02
CA LEU A 297 5.02 -11.78 19.57
C LEU A 297 5.75 -12.07 20.89
N LEU A 298 5.13 -12.81 21.79
CA LEU A 298 5.65 -13.03 23.15
C LEU A 298 6.83 -14.02 23.18
N GLU A 299 6.73 -15.13 22.46
CA GLU A 299 7.62 -16.29 22.61
C GLU A 299 8.54 -16.52 21.41
N ARG A 300 8.20 -16.00 20.21
CA ARG A 300 8.96 -16.22 18.96
C ARG A 300 9.65 -14.96 18.44
N CYS A 301 9.28 -13.77 18.92
CA CYS A 301 10.05 -12.55 18.71
C CYS A 301 11.10 -12.40 19.83
N CYS A 302 12.37 -12.20 19.45
CA CYS A 302 13.49 -12.13 20.39
C CYS A 302 14.35 -10.87 20.17
N PHE A 303 14.92 -10.36 21.27
CA PHE A 303 15.93 -9.30 21.27
C PHE A 303 17.32 -9.87 21.52
N THR A 304 18.35 -9.27 20.91
CA THR A 304 19.73 -9.39 21.42
C THR A 304 19.89 -8.33 22.50
N VAL A 305 19.95 -8.74 23.76
CA VAL A 305 20.14 -7.81 24.88
C VAL A 305 21.62 -7.78 25.23
N ILE A 306 22.20 -6.58 25.26
CA ILE A 306 23.59 -6.37 25.67
C ILE A 306 23.64 -5.47 26.90
N LYS A 307 24.23 -5.99 27.98
CA LYS A 307 24.39 -5.30 29.28
C LYS A 307 25.86 -5.04 29.57
N PRO A 308 26.41 -3.89 29.14
CA PRO A 308 27.77 -3.48 29.49
C PRO A 308 27.86 -3.00 30.95
N VAL A 309 29.05 -3.12 31.55
CA VAL A 309 29.30 -2.75 32.96
C VAL A 309 29.28 -1.24 33.25
N SER A 310 29.26 -0.40 32.21
CA SER A 310 29.27 1.05 32.36
C SER A 310 28.70 1.72 31.12
N GLN A 311 28.19 2.94 31.29
CA GLN A 311 27.61 3.73 30.21
C GLN A 311 28.64 4.11 29.12
N VAL A 312 29.89 4.38 29.48
CA VAL A 312 30.97 4.69 28.51
C VAL A 312 31.16 3.54 27.53
N ARG A 313 31.26 2.30 28.03
CA ARG A 313 31.37 1.10 27.20
C ARG A 313 30.11 0.86 26.35
N ALA A 314 28.94 1.22 26.87
CA ALA A 314 27.70 1.17 26.11
C ALA A 314 27.74 2.10 24.89
N PHE A 315 28.27 3.32 25.06
CA PHE A 315 28.43 4.27 23.96
C PHE A 315 29.48 3.81 22.93
N ASP A 316 30.65 3.33 23.38
CA ASP A 316 31.69 2.81 22.47
C ASP A 316 31.13 1.67 21.60
N MET A 317 30.33 0.80 22.20
CA MET A 317 29.69 -0.32 21.51
C MET A 317 28.55 0.13 20.60
N PHE A 318 27.71 1.06 21.05
CA PHE A 318 26.66 1.64 20.22
C PHE A 318 27.25 2.29 18.96
N GLN A 319 28.36 3.02 19.08
CA GLN A 319 29.08 3.58 17.94
C GLN A 319 29.63 2.49 17.04
N SER A 320 30.24 1.44 17.61
CA SER A 320 30.82 0.34 16.84
C SER A 320 29.78 -0.49 16.08
N LEU A 321 28.62 -0.75 16.68
CA LEU A 321 27.52 -1.49 16.04
C LEU A 321 26.88 -0.67 14.92
N ASN A 322 26.70 0.63 15.11
CA ASN A 322 26.17 1.52 14.07
C ASN A 322 27.20 1.88 12.99
N ALA A 323 28.49 1.70 13.26
CA ALA A 323 29.56 1.84 12.28
C ALA A 323 29.72 0.59 11.39
N THR A 324 28.99 -0.50 11.66
CA THR A 324 29.04 -1.70 10.81
C THR A 324 28.51 -1.43 9.41
N GLY A 325 29.12 -2.10 8.43
CA GLY A 325 28.90 -1.84 7.01
C GLY A 325 27.46 -2.03 6.53
N THR A 326 27.17 -1.51 5.34
CA THR A 326 25.87 -1.68 4.68
C THR A 326 25.54 -3.17 4.50
N PRO A 327 24.38 -3.66 4.98
CA PRO A 327 23.97 -5.04 4.75
C PRO A 327 23.80 -5.31 3.25
N LEU A 328 24.24 -6.49 2.81
CA LEU A 328 24.03 -6.94 1.43
C LEU A 328 22.56 -7.23 1.17
N THR A 329 22.10 -6.94 -0.03
CA THR A 329 20.74 -7.24 -0.50
C THR A 329 20.55 -8.73 -0.78
N ALA A 330 19.30 -9.21 -0.79
CA ALA A 330 19.00 -10.61 -1.06
C ALA A 330 19.60 -11.07 -2.41
N ILE A 331 19.54 -10.20 -3.43
CA ILE A 331 20.12 -10.43 -4.76
C ILE A 331 21.66 -10.52 -4.71
N GLU A 332 22.33 -9.61 -3.98
CA GLU A 332 23.80 -9.66 -3.81
C GLU A 332 24.25 -10.95 -3.12
N THR A 333 23.49 -11.44 -2.12
CA THR A 333 23.80 -12.72 -1.47
C THR A 333 23.40 -13.95 -2.27
N PHE A 334 22.52 -13.78 -3.26
CA PHE A 334 22.08 -14.84 -4.16
C PHE A 334 23.03 -15.03 -5.36
N LYS A 335 23.68 -13.97 -5.84
CA LYS A 335 24.63 -14.01 -6.98
C LYS A 335 25.71 -15.12 -6.86
N PRO A 336 26.39 -15.33 -5.71
CA PRO A 336 27.39 -16.39 -5.60
C PRO A 336 26.84 -17.78 -5.89
N LEU A 337 25.58 -18.05 -5.55
CA LEU A 337 24.93 -19.33 -5.85
C LEU A 337 24.74 -19.51 -7.36
N VAL A 338 24.31 -18.47 -8.07
CA VAL A 338 24.16 -18.49 -9.54
C VAL A 338 25.51 -18.70 -10.23
N VAL A 339 26.55 -18.00 -9.78
CA VAL A 339 27.93 -18.12 -10.31
C VAL A 339 28.45 -19.54 -10.13
N ASN A 340 28.32 -20.12 -8.93
CA ASN A 340 28.80 -21.48 -8.65
C ASN A 340 28.12 -22.53 -9.54
N ILE A 341 26.83 -22.39 -9.83
CA ILE A 341 26.12 -23.30 -10.73
C ILE A 341 26.57 -23.09 -12.18
N ALA A 342 26.71 -21.85 -12.64
CA ALA A 342 27.19 -21.58 -13.99
C ALA A 342 28.65 -22.06 -14.19
N ASP A 343 29.49 -21.97 -13.16
CA ASP A 343 30.87 -22.47 -13.16
C ASP A 343 30.96 -24.01 -13.17
N SER A 344 29.87 -24.70 -12.82
CA SER A 344 29.78 -26.16 -13.02
C SER A 344 29.51 -26.56 -14.47
N GLU A 345 29.11 -25.62 -15.35
CA GLU A 345 29.04 -25.83 -16.79
C GLU A 345 30.40 -25.65 -17.48
N ALA A 346 30.63 -26.32 -18.61
CA ALA A 346 31.91 -26.31 -19.34
C ALA A 346 32.41 -24.91 -19.77
N ASN A 347 31.53 -23.91 -19.84
CA ASN A 347 31.84 -22.55 -20.29
C ASN A 347 32.00 -21.53 -19.14
N GLY A 348 31.70 -21.91 -17.90
CA GLY A 348 31.74 -21.01 -16.75
C GLY A 348 30.66 -19.92 -16.74
N PHE A 349 30.63 -19.07 -15.70
CA PHE A 349 29.70 -17.93 -15.63
C PHE A 349 29.97 -16.88 -16.72
N LYS A 350 31.24 -16.65 -17.06
CA LYS A 350 31.62 -15.59 -17.99
C LYS A 350 31.18 -15.91 -19.42
N ASN A 351 30.51 -14.97 -20.08
CA ASN A 351 29.85 -15.07 -21.38
C ASN A 351 28.66 -16.05 -21.45
N SER A 352 28.21 -16.58 -20.32
CA SER A 352 27.05 -17.48 -20.26
C SER A 352 25.72 -16.73 -20.42
N SER A 353 24.63 -17.48 -20.64
CA SER A 353 23.26 -16.93 -20.54
C SER A 353 22.96 -16.40 -19.13
N PHE A 354 23.50 -17.04 -18.09
CA PHE A 354 23.38 -16.60 -16.70
C PHE A 354 23.94 -15.19 -16.50
N GLU A 355 25.16 -14.91 -16.97
CA GLU A 355 25.75 -13.57 -16.83
C GLU A 355 24.94 -12.52 -17.58
N LYS A 356 24.55 -12.79 -18.83
CA LYS A 356 23.77 -11.85 -19.65
C LYS A 356 22.45 -11.47 -18.97
N SER A 357 21.72 -12.46 -18.44
CA SER A 357 20.43 -12.24 -17.80
C SER A 357 20.56 -11.63 -16.41
N PHE A 358 21.53 -12.08 -15.60
CA PHE A 358 21.74 -11.54 -14.25
C PHE A 358 22.28 -10.09 -14.30
N THR A 359 23.10 -9.74 -15.30
CA THR A 359 23.58 -8.36 -15.50
C THR A 359 22.41 -7.38 -15.65
N LYS A 360 21.32 -7.77 -16.34
CA LYS A 360 20.09 -6.96 -16.43
C LYS A 360 19.51 -6.66 -15.05
N VAL A 361 19.59 -7.60 -14.11
CA VAL A 361 19.14 -7.43 -12.71
C VAL A 361 20.09 -6.49 -11.97
N GLU A 362 21.41 -6.65 -12.13
CA GLU A 362 22.40 -5.77 -11.48
C GLU A 362 22.28 -4.31 -11.95
N GLU A 363 21.92 -4.09 -13.21
CA GLU A 363 21.69 -2.76 -13.76
C GLU A 363 20.55 -2.00 -13.06
N LEU A 364 19.58 -2.69 -12.44
CA LEU A 364 18.53 -2.03 -11.64
C LEU A 364 19.07 -1.32 -10.41
N MET A 365 20.15 -1.86 -9.85
CA MET A 365 20.78 -1.36 -8.63
C MET A 365 21.95 -0.42 -8.95
N LYS A 366 22.40 -0.41 -10.20
CA LYS A 366 23.50 0.42 -10.69
C LYS A 366 23.14 1.90 -10.58
N GLY A 367 24.02 2.67 -9.93
CA GLY A 367 23.82 4.11 -9.71
C GLY A 367 23.13 4.47 -8.38
N LEU A 368 22.57 3.50 -7.65
CA LEU A 368 22.04 3.74 -6.30
C LEU A 368 23.19 3.85 -5.30
N ARG A 369 23.34 5.04 -4.69
CA ARG A 369 24.46 5.34 -3.77
C ARG A 369 24.21 4.92 -2.33
N SER A 370 22.96 4.87 -1.89
CA SER A 370 22.62 4.56 -0.50
C SER A 370 22.18 3.09 -0.34
N ALA A 371 22.59 2.50 0.77
CA ALA A 371 22.13 1.19 1.26
C ALA A 371 20.60 1.07 1.25
N SER A 372 19.94 2.08 1.83
CA SER A 372 18.48 2.12 1.94
C SER A 372 17.81 2.13 0.57
N SER A 373 18.31 2.92 -0.38
CA SER A 373 17.77 2.96 -1.74
C SER A 373 17.94 1.62 -2.46
N LYS A 374 19.09 0.95 -2.29
CA LYS A 374 19.31 -0.40 -2.84
C LYS A 374 18.36 -1.43 -2.24
N ASN A 375 18.18 -1.43 -0.92
CA ASN A 375 17.24 -2.32 -0.25
C ASN A 375 15.80 -2.08 -0.71
N LYS A 376 15.36 -0.82 -0.79
CA LYS A 376 14.04 -0.46 -1.30
C LYS A 376 13.84 -0.97 -2.73
N ARG A 377 14.80 -0.75 -3.62
CA ARG A 377 14.74 -1.19 -5.02
C ARG A 377 14.71 -2.71 -5.14
N THR A 378 15.50 -3.42 -4.32
CA THR A 378 15.48 -4.89 -4.24
C THR A 378 14.12 -5.39 -3.79
N ASN A 379 13.54 -4.81 -2.73
CA ASN A 379 12.23 -5.21 -2.22
C ASN A 379 11.13 -5.01 -3.26
N GLU A 380 11.08 -3.85 -3.92
CA GLU A 380 10.12 -3.55 -4.99
C GLU A 380 10.22 -4.54 -6.15
N TYR A 381 11.45 -4.82 -6.60
CA TYR A 381 11.70 -5.76 -7.70
C TYR A 381 11.34 -7.21 -7.32
N LEU A 382 11.75 -7.69 -6.14
CA LEU A 382 11.48 -9.06 -5.71
C LEU A 382 9.99 -9.30 -5.41
N THR A 383 9.28 -8.27 -4.94
CA THR A 383 7.81 -8.33 -4.79
C THR A 383 7.13 -8.48 -6.16
N LEU A 384 7.57 -7.73 -7.17
CA LEU A 384 7.04 -7.85 -8.53
C LEU A 384 7.39 -9.22 -9.14
N LEU A 385 8.63 -9.69 -8.95
CA LEU A 385 9.12 -10.97 -9.46
C LEU A 385 8.34 -12.14 -8.87
N SER A 386 8.13 -12.18 -7.56
CA SER A 386 7.37 -13.25 -6.88
C SER A 386 5.91 -13.32 -7.32
N LEU A 387 5.24 -12.16 -7.41
CA LEU A 387 3.88 -12.08 -7.95
C LEU A 387 3.81 -12.57 -9.39
N ASN A 388 4.76 -12.17 -10.22
CA ASN A 388 4.84 -12.63 -11.61
C ASN A 388 5.10 -14.14 -11.70
N TYR A 389 5.92 -14.67 -10.79
CA TYR A 389 6.36 -16.05 -10.81
C TYR A 389 5.29 -17.04 -10.36
N GLU A 390 4.59 -16.76 -9.25
CA GLU A 390 3.61 -17.69 -8.64
C GLU A 390 2.30 -17.02 -8.19
N GLY A 391 2.14 -15.71 -8.43
CA GLY A 391 0.93 -14.98 -8.02
C GLY A 391 0.82 -14.73 -6.52
N LYS A 392 1.89 -14.96 -5.75
CA LYS A 392 1.97 -14.69 -4.31
C LYS A 392 2.90 -13.52 -4.04
N SER A 393 2.55 -12.69 -3.05
CA SER A 393 3.40 -11.59 -2.64
C SER A 393 4.53 -12.11 -1.74
N LEU A 394 5.72 -11.58 -1.91
CA LEU A 394 6.88 -11.91 -1.09
C LEU A 394 7.09 -10.85 -0.01
N SER A 395 7.34 -11.30 1.22
CA SER A 395 7.68 -10.42 2.33
C SER A 395 8.89 -9.54 2.00
N LYS A 396 8.90 -8.31 2.54
CA LYS A 396 10.03 -7.38 2.45
C LYS A 396 11.23 -7.83 3.30
N GLN A 397 11.08 -8.89 4.10
CA GLN A 397 12.12 -9.43 4.97
C GLN A 397 13.24 -10.10 4.15
N PHE A 398 14.49 -9.68 4.40
CA PHE A 398 15.67 -10.18 3.69
C PHE A 398 15.83 -11.71 3.76
N SER A 399 15.62 -12.32 4.93
CA SER A 399 15.75 -13.77 5.13
C SER A 399 14.75 -14.55 4.28
N THR A 400 13.49 -14.13 4.28
CA THR A 400 12.41 -14.71 3.49
C THR A 400 12.65 -14.55 1.99
N GLN A 401 13.10 -13.36 1.55
CA GLN A 401 13.46 -13.13 0.15
C GLN A 401 14.61 -14.02 -0.33
N ARG A 402 15.66 -14.13 0.49
CA ARG A 402 16.82 -14.96 0.18
C ARG A 402 16.43 -16.43 0.11
N LYS A 403 15.65 -16.91 1.08
CA LYS A 403 15.13 -18.28 1.09
C LYS A 403 14.30 -18.56 -0.17
N TRP A 404 13.36 -17.69 -0.49
CA TRP A 404 12.53 -17.81 -1.69
C TRP A 404 13.37 -17.88 -2.98
N LEU A 405 14.34 -16.98 -3.15
CA LEU A 405 15.24 -17.01 -4.33
C LEU A 405 16.00 -18.34 -4.43
N ILE A 406 16.56 -18.82 -3.32
CA ILE A 406 17.30 -20.08 -3.28
C ILE A 406 16.37 -21.26 -3.61
N GLU A 407 15.19 -21.31 -2.99
CA GLU A 407 14.23 -22.39 -3.20
C GLU A 407 13.73 -22.44 -4.64
N LYS A 408 13.33 -21.30 -5.23
CA LYS A 408 12.84 -21.27 -6.61
C LYS A 408 13.95 -21.53 -7.63
N PHE A 409 15.18 -21.18 -7.30
CA PHE A 409 16.32 -21.51 -8.16
C PHE A 409 16.73 -22.99 -8.07
N GLN A 410 16.64 -23.61 -6.89
CA GLN A 410 17.07 -25.00 -6.67
C GLN A 410 15.99 -26.06 -6.90
N LYS A 411 14.70 -25.73 -6.68
CA LYS A 411 13.59 -26.67 -6.84
C LYS A 411 13.02 -26.64 -8.26
N ASN A 412 12.65 -27.82 -8.76
CA ASN A 412 12.06 -27.99 -10.07
C ASN A 412 10.60 -27.51 -10.10
N CYS A 413 10.19 -26.79 -11.16
CA CYS A 413 8.78 -26.55 -11.42
C CYS A 413 8.14 -27.84 -11.95
N GLY A 414 7.39 -28.55 -11.10
CA GLY A 414 6.43 -29.57 -11.55
C GLY A 414 6.80 -31.05 -11.40
N SER A 415 7.90 -31.41 -10.73
CA SER A 415 8.19 -32.82 -10.38
C SER A 415 7.79 -33.15 -8.93
N PRO A 416 7.45 -34.41 -8.60
CA PRO A 416 7.25 -34.85 -7.22
C PRO A 416 8.47 -34.52 -6.35
N GLU A 417 8.23 -34.26 -5.06
CA GLU A 417 9.25 -33.90 -4.07
C GLU A 417 10.52 -34.77 -4.17
N GLY A 418 11.67 -34.14 -4.44
CA GLY A 418 12.99 -34.77 -4.31
C GLY A 418 13.91 -34.78 -5.54
N GLN A 419 13.54 -34.23 -6.70
CA GLN A 419 14.44 -34.08 -7.85
C GLN A 419 14.99 -32.64 -7.99
N GLU A 420 16.32 -32.52 -8.14
CA GLU A 420 16.99 -31.24 -8.40
C GLU A 420 16.51 -30.62 -9.73
N SER A 421 16.34 -29.29 -9.77
CA SER A 421 16.00 -28.60 -11.02
C SER A 421 17.06 -28.79 -12.09
N SER A 422 16.64 -28.99 -13.34
CA SER A 422 17.57 -29.09 -14.44
C SER A 422 18.30 -27.76 -14.62
N ILE A 423 19.47 -27.80 -15.25
CA ILE A 423 20.22 -26.58 -15.53
C ILE A 423 19.43 -25.64 -16.46
N GLU A 424 18.55 -26.20 -17.31
CA GLU A 424 17.70 -25.41 -18.19
C GLU A 424 16.62 -24.64 -17.41
N ASP A 425 15.99 -25.27 -16.42
CA ASP A 425 15.02 -24.59 -15.54
C ASP A 425 15.68 -23.45 -14.76
N LYS A 426 16.93 -23.66 -14.33
CA LYS A 426 17.75 -22.64 -13.66
C LYS A 426 18.06 -21.48 -14.61
N LYS A 427 18.37 -21.76 -15.89
CA LYS A 427 18.59 -20.73 -16.91
C LYS A 427 17.31 -19.94 -17.17
N GLU A 428 16.18 -20.62 -17.32
CA GLU A 428 14.88 -19.99 -17.53
C GLU A 428 14.54 -19.07 -16.36
N PHE A 429 14.72 -19.51 -15.11
CA PHE A 429 14.47 -18.66 -13.93
C PHE A 429 15.28 -17.36 -13.97
N ILE A 430 16.58 -17.44 -14.26
CA ILE A 430 17.46 -16.26 -14.32
C ILE A 430 17.13 -15.39 -15.54
N GLU A 431 16.71 -15.98 -16.66
CA GLU A 431 16.21 -15.24 -17.82
C GLU A 431 14.93 -14.45 -17.49
N GLN A 432 13.96 -15.08 -16.81
CA GLN A 432 12.74 -14.41 -16.35
C GLN A 432 13.07 -13.25 -15.40
N MET A 433 13.99 -13.47 -14.45
CA MET A 433 14.50 -12.40 -13.60
C MET A 433 15.05 -11.23 -14.43
N GLY A 434 15.88 -11.53 -15.43
CA GLY A 434 16.45 -10.54 -16.34
C GLY A 434 15.41 -9.78 -17.14
N ASN A 435 14.40 -10.46 -17.72
CA ASN A 435 13.38 -9.83 -18.55
C ASN A 435 12.45 -8.92 -17.73
N ILE A 436 12.06 -9.35 -16.52
CA ILE A 436 11.31 -8.50 -15.58
C ILE A 436 12.16 -7.31 -15.14
N ALA A 437 13.48 -7.47 -15.00
CA ALA A 437 14.37 -6.37 -14.69
C ALA A 437 14.43 -5.34 -15.83
N VAL A 438 14.45 -5.76 -17.10
CA VAL A 438 14.34 -4.82 -18.24
C VAL A 438 13.04 -4.05 -18.18
N TYR A 439 11.91 -4.71 -17.95
CA TYR A 439 10.61 -4.03 -17.81
C TYR A 439 10.64 -2.99 -16.67
N CYS A 440 11.19 -3.35 -15.51
CA CYS A 440 11.32 -2.42 -14.39
C CYS A 440 12.18 -1.20 -14.76
N GLN A 441 13.33 -1.44 -15.41
CA GLN A 441 14.25 -0.38 -15.82
C GLN A 441 13.61 0.55 -16.84
N LYS A 442 12.93 0.00 -17.85
CA LYS A 442 12.40 0.72 -19.01
C LYS A 442 11.03 1.35 -18.78
N VAL A 443 10.19 0.73 -17.95
CA VAL A 443 8.82 1.19 -17.71
C VAL A 443 8.70 1.82 -16.34
N ILE A 444 9.03 1.11 -15.26
CA ILE A 444 8.78 1.59 -13.88
C ILE A 444 9.74 2.71 -13.48
N TYR A 445 11.03 2.55 -13.77
CA TYR A 445 12.08 3.43 -13.25
C TYR A 445 12.61 4.46 -14.26
N SER A 446 12.10 4.47 -15.49
CA SER A 446 12.50 5.43 -16.53
C SER A 446 11.30 6.19 -17.10
N PRO A 447 10.84 7.25 -16.43
CA PRO A 447 9.76 8.11 -16.93
C PRO A 447 10.06 8.70 -18.32
N ALA A 448 11.34 8.96 -18.62
CA ALA A 448 11.77 9.44 -19.93
C ALA A 448 11.49 8.44 -21.05
N ASN A 449 11.59 7.14 -20.77
CA ASN A 449 11.34 6.09 -21.77
C ASN A 449 9.85 5.99 -22.13
N ILE A 450 8.96 6.10 -21.13
CA ILE A 450 7.52 6.21 -21.35
C ILE A 450 7.18 7.49 -22.12
N LYS A 451 7.80 8.62 -21.77
CA LYS A 451 7.62 9.88 -22.50
C LYS A 451 8.02 9.75 -23.97
N ASN A 452 9.10 9.02 -24.25
CA ASN A 452 9.60 8.73 -25.60
C ASN A 452 8.87 7.56 -26.28
N SER A 453 7.75 7.12 -25.72
CA SER A 453 6.87 6.09 -26.28
C SER A 453 7.51 4.70 -26.46
N LEU A 454 8.39 4.27 -25.54
CA LEU A 454 9.01 2.93 -25.55
C LEU A 454 9.71 2.59 -26.89
N PRO A 455 10.81 3.29 -27.24
CA PRO A 455 11.49 3.16 -28.53
C PRO A 455 11.98 1.74 -28.85
N GLU A 456 12.21 0.91 -27.83
CA GLU A 456 12.59 -0.49 -27.96
C GLU A 456 11.51 -1.38 -28.60
N LEU A 457 10.24 -0.96 -28.60
CA LEU A 457 9.15 -1.67 -29.28
C LEU A 457 9.04 -1.22 -30.74
N PHE A 458 10.15 -1.31 -31.47
CA PHE A 458 10.29 -0.67 -32.78
C PHE A 458 9.39 -1.26 -33.88
N LEU A 459 8.96 -2.52 -33.76
CA LEU A 459 8.05 -3.18 -34.71
C LEU A 459 6.59 -2.74 -34.56
N LEU A 460 6.24 -2.12 -33.42
CA LEU A 460 4.91 -1.59 -33.16
C LEU A 460 4.73 -0.20 -33.79
N ASP A 461 3.57 0.04 -34.41
CA ASP A 461 3.24 1.35 -34.97
C ASP A 461 3.36 2.48 -33.92
N GLU A 462 3.88 3.64 -34.34
CA GLU A 462 4.12 4.78 -33.44
C GLU A 462 2.85 5.22 -32.68
N SER A 463 1.70 5.22 -33.35
CA SER A 463 0.41 5.54 -32.73
C SER A 463 0.03 4.57 -31.61
N LYS A 464 0.26 3.26 -31.82
CA LYS A 464 0.01 2.22 -30.81
C LYS A 464 0.99 2.33 -29.64
N ARG A 465 2.27 2.62 -29.92
CA ARG A 465 3.31 2.90 -28.90
C ARG A 465 2.95 4.09 -28.01
N LYS A 466 2.53 5.21 -28.62
CA LYS A 466 2.06 6.39 -27.90
C LYS A 466 0.87 6.05 -27.01
N ARG A 467 -0.12 5.31 -27.54
CA ARG A 467 -1.31 4.92 -26.76
C ARG A 467 -0.98 4.02 -25.57
N ALA A 468 -0.10 3.03 -25.75
CA ALA A 468 0.36 2.17 -24.66
C ALA A 468 1.08 2.98 -23.58
N SER A 469 1.95 3.90 -24.00
CA SER A 469 2.71 4.77 -23.09
C SER A 469 1.84 5.76 -22.33
N PHE A 470 0.78 6.27 -22.97
CA PHE A 470 -0.26 7.06 -22.30
C PHE A 470 -0.95 6.25 -21.19
N CYS A 471 -1.35 5.01 -21.47
CA CYS A 471 -1.97 4.12 -20.47
C CYS A 471 -1.01 3.83 -19.30
N LEU A 472 0.27 3.57 -19.60
CA LEU A 472 1.30 3.35 -18.57
C LEU A 472 1.53 4.59 -17.70
N SER A 473 1.56 5.78 -18.31
CA SER A 473 1.69 7.06 -17.57
C SER A 473 0.53 7.25 -16.59
N TYR A 474 -0.69 6.91 -17.02
CA TYR A 474 -1.87 6.94 -16.17
C TYR A 474 -1.79 5.94 -15.01
N LEU A 475 -1.49 4.68 -15.29
CA LEU A 475 -1.40 3.63 -14.27
C LEU A 475 -0.33 3.94 -13.21
N GLN A 476 0.79 4.55 -13.62
CA GLN A 476 1.84 5.01 -12.71
C GLN A 476 1.41 6.21 -11.86
N ASP A 477 0.80 7.24 -12.47
CA ASP A 477 0.32 8.43 -11.75
C ASP A 477 -0.84 8.08 -10.79
N ALA A 478 -1.62 7.04 -11.10
CA ALA A 478 -2.64 6.48 -10.22
C ALA A 478 -2.09 5.52 -9.13
N ASN A 479 -0.77 5.29 -9.09
CA ASN A 479 -0.09 4.37 -8.18
C ASN A 479 -0.64 2.93 -8.22
N HIS A 480 -1.14 2.47 -9.38
CA HIS A 480 -1.69 1.12 -9.54
C HIS A 480 -0.58 0.09 -9.80
N LYS A 481 0.15 -0.28 -8.74
CA LYS A 481 1.31 -1.17 -8.83
C LYS A 481 0.98 -2.56 -9.38
N MET A 482 -0.22 -3.09 -9.09
CA MET A 482 -0.61 -4.44 -9.55
C MET A 482 -0.76 -4.54 -11.06
N ALA A 483 -1.07 -3.46 -11.77
CA ALA A 483 -1.07 -3.47 -13.24
C ALA A 483 0.28 -3.95 -13.80
N HIS A 484 1.38 -3.57 -13.16
CA HIS A 484 2.72 -3.91 -13.63
C HIS A 484 3.05 -5.41 -13.51
N THR A 485 2.35 -6.19 -12.68
CA THR A 485 2.57 -7.64 -12.54
C THR A 485 2.18 -8.42 -13.79
N ILE A 486 1.07 -8.03 -14.43
CA ILE A 486 0.56 -8.63 -15.66
C ILE A 486 1.27 -8.02 -16.88
N LEU A 487 1.41 -6.70 -16.91
CA LEU A 487 2.05 -6.01 -18.04
C LEU A 487 3.51 -6.41 -18.23
N SER A 488 4.22 -6.76 -17.14
CA SER A 488 5.59 -7.29 -17.25
C SER A 488 5.65 -8.67 -17.91
N ARG A 489 4.62 -9.53 -17.78
CA ARG A 489 4.54 -10.81 -18.53
C ARG A 489 4.44 -10.57 -20.02
N PHE A 490 3.51 -9.72 -20.44
CA PHE A 490 3.36 -9.37 -21.85
C PHE A 490 4.59 -8.67 -22.41
N TYR A 491 5.21 -7.79 -21.63
CA TYR A 491 6.43 -7.10 -22.04
C TYR A 491 7.61 -8.06 -22.18
N ALA A 492 7.76 -9.03 -21.26
CA ALA A 492 8.79 -10.06 -21.36
C ALA A 492 8.67 -10.83 -22.68
N LEU A 493 7.45 -11.22 -23.08
CA LEU A 493 7.21 -11.85 -24.38
C LEU A 493 7.50 -10.92 -25.56
N ALA A 494 7.23 -9.63 -25.40
CA ALA A 494 7.47 -8.61 -26.44
C ALA A 494 8.95 -8.28 -26.67
N ILE A 495 9.85 -8.63 -25.74
CA ILE A 495 11.30 -8.40 -25.87
C ILE A 495 12.10 -9.70 -26.08
N CYS A 496 11.50 -10.87 -25.88
CA CYS A 496 12.12 -12.16 -26.16
C CYS A 496 12.18 -12.41 -27.68
N THR A 497 13.31 -12.92 -28.15
CA THR A 497 13.49 -13.37 -29.55
C THR A 497 13.19 -14.87 -29.62
N PRO A 498 12.23 -15.34 -30.44
CA PRO A 498 12.04 -16.77 -30.69
C PRO A 498 13.23 -17.38 -31.44
N SER A 499 13.44 -18.70 -31.31
CA SER A 499 14.58 -19.44 -31.90
C SER A 499 14.27 -20.13 -33.24
N ASN A 500 13.31 -19.64 -34.04
CA ASN A 500 12.75 -20.34 -35.20
C ASN A 500 12.70 -19.48 -36.48
N SER A 501 13.43 -19.82 -37.55
CA SER A 501 13.30 -19.28 -38.94
C SER A 501 12.94 -17.78 -39.10
N GLU A 502 13.87 -17.01 -39.69
CA GLU A 502 13.87 -15.53 -39.77
C GLU A 502 12.51 -14.85 -40.08
N ASP A 503 11.71 -15.35 -41.04
CA ASP A 503 10.44 -14.71 -41.42
C ASP A 503 9.29 -14.91 -40.41
N LEU A 504 9.21 -16.10 -39.79
CA LEU A 504 8.18 -16.39 -38.76
C LEU A 504 8.53 -15.73 -37.41
N GLU A 505 9.82 -15.47 -37.17
CA GLU A 505 10.31 -14.76 -35.98
C GLU A 505 9.83 -13.31 -35.91
N GLU A 506 9.95 -12.55 -37.01
CA GLU A 506 9.57 -11.13 -37.02
C GLU A 506 8.07 -10.94 -36.79
N GLU A 507 7.23 -11.75 -37.45
CA GLU A 507 5.77 -11.65 -37.32
C GLU A 507 5.31 -12.03 -35.90
N ASN A 508 5.86 -13.10 -35.31
CA ASN A 508 5.56 -13.47 -33.93
C ASN A 508 6.00 -12.37 -32.94
N HIS A 509 7.17 -11.76 -33.17
CA HIS A 509 7.65 -10.67 -32.33
C HIS A 509 6.78 -9.42 -32.47
N ARG A 510 6.37 -9.07 -33.69
CA ARG A 510 5.40 -7.99 -33.96
C ARG A 510 4.09 -8.24 -33.23
N GLN A 511 3.56 -9.46 -33.31
CA GLN A 511 2.34 -9.85 -32.61
C GLN A 511 2.48 -9.76 -31.08
N ALA A 512 3.63 -10.13 -30.52
CA ALA A 512 3.91 -9.99 -29.09
C ALA A 512 3.94 -8.52 -28.65
N GLN A 513 4.57 -7.63 -29.44
CA GLN A 513 4.55 -6.17 -29.17
C GLN A 513 3.14 -5.59 -29.30
N GLU A 514 2.33 -6.04 -30.26
CA GLU A 514 0.92 -5.68 -30.36
C GLU A 514 0.11 -6.14 -29.14
N ASN A 515 0.35 -7.35 -28.68
CA ASN A 515 -0.33 -7.91 -27.51
C ASN A 515 0.00 -7.10 -26.25
N PHE A 516 1.25 -6.68 -26.06
CA PHE A 516 1.62 -5.79 -24.97
C PHE A 516 0.87 -4.45 -25.02
N ALA A 517 0.77 -3.82 -26.20
CA ALA A 517 0.04 -2.56 -26.35
C ALA A 517 -1.46 -2.71 -26.08
N LYS A 518 -2.07 -3.82 -26.53
CA LYS A 518 -3.48 -4.15 -26.26
C LYS A 518 -3.69 -4.44 -24.76
N ALA A 519 -2.78 -5.17 -24.12
CA ALA A 519 -2.82 -5.43 -22.68
C ALA A 519 -2.78 -4.13 -21.86
N CYS A 520 -1.94 -3.15 -22.25
CA CYS A 520 -1.91 -1.83 -21.61
C CYS A 520 -3.29 -1.13 -21.65
N LYS A 521 -3.98 -1.19 -22.80
CA LYS A 521 -5.34 -0.65 -22.94
C LYS A 521 -6.36 -1.39 -22.07
N ILE A 522 -6.33 -2.73 -22.10
CA ILE A 522 -7.25 -3.58 -21.32
C ILE A 522 -7.10 -3.32 -19.82
N VAL A 523 -5.86 -3.29 -19.32
CA VAL A 523 -5.57 -3.05 -17.91
C VAL A 523 -6.01 -1.64 -17.49
N ALA A 524 -5.73 -0.62 -18.31
CA ALA A 524 -6.18 0.76 -18.04
C ALA A 524 -7.71 0.87 -18.06
N ALA A 525 -8.39 0.19 -18.99
CA ALA A 525 -9.84 0.18 -19.10
C ALA A 525 -10.50 -0.51 -17.91
N PHE A 526 -10.06 -1.71 -17.55
CA PHE A 526 -10.54 -2.43 -16.37
C PHE A 526 -10.34 -1.62 -15.10
N PHE A 527 -9.14 -1.08 -14.88
CA PHE A 527 -8.84 -0.25 -13.72
C PHE A 527 -9.75 0.98 -13.63
N THR A 528 -9.99 1.64 -14.77
CA THR A 528 -10.87 2.82 -14.85
C THR A 528 -12.32 2.46 -14.57
N LEU A 529 -12.85 1.39 -15.17
CA LEU A 529 -14.22 0.91 -14.94
C LEU A 529 -14.44 0.48 -13.48
N TRP A 530 -13.44 -0.17 -12.88
CA TRP A 530 -13.48 -0.54 -11.47
C TRP A 530 -13.46 0.69 -10.57
N ARG A 531 -12.42 1.53 -10.67
CA ARG A 531 -12.22 2.66 -9.74
C ARG A 531 -13.23 3.78 -9.92
N SER A 532 -13.88 3.88 -11.07
CA SER A 532 -14.99 4.82 -11.27
C SER A 532 -16.27 4.42 -10.52
N ALA A 533 -16.42 3.16 -10.11
CA ALA A 533 -17.64 2.65 -9.48
C ALA A 533 -17.43 1.93 -8.12
N LEU A 534 -16.19 1.57 -7.78
CA LEU A 534 -15.83 0.73 -6.63
C LEU A 534 -14.55 1.22 -5.93
N PRO A 535 -14.39 0.95 -4.62
CA PRO A 535 -13.18 1.22 -3.87
C PRO A 535 -11.98 0.38 -4.33
N ASN A 536 -10.79 0.77 -3.86
CA ASN A 536 -9.55 0.04 -4.14
C ASN A 536 -9.50 -1.33 -3.42
N THR A 537 -10.33 -1.53 -2.40
CA THR A 537 -10.40 -2.77 -1.62
C THR A 537 -10.71 -3.98 -2.51
N GLY A 538 -9.91 -5.03 -2.38
CA GLY A 538 -10.05 -6.27 -3.16
C GLY A 538 -9.59 -6.18 -4.62
N LEU A 539 -9.19 -5.02 -5.13
CA LEU A 539 -8.70 -4.89 -6.51
C LEU A 539 -7.41 -5.69 -6.73
N ASP A 540 -6.48 -5.67 -5.77
CA ASP A 540 -5.23 -6.41 -5.85
C ASP A 540 -5.46 -7.93 -5.93
N HIS A 541 -6.49 -8.43 -5.24
CA HIS A 541 -6.87 -9.84 -5.27
C HIS A 541 -7.26 -10.29 -6.69
N VAL A 542 -7.90 -9.42 -7.49
CA VAL A 542 -8.26 -9.72 -8.87
C VAL A 542 -7.03 -10.10 -9.71
N TYR A 543 -5.94 -9.36 -9.56
CA TYR A 543 -4.68 -9.61 -10.26
C TYR A 543 -3.94 -10.83 -9.70
N LYS A 544 -3.87 -10.95 -8.38
CA LYS A 544 -3.25 -12.12 -7.70
C LYS A 544 -3.93 -13.42 -8.15
N ASN A 545 -5.25 -13.45 -8.17
CA ASN A 545 -6.03 -14.61 -8.57
C ASN A 545 -5.76 -15.00 -10.05
N LEU A 546 -5.75 -14.02 -10.96
CA LEU A 546 -5.42 -14.27 -12.37
C LEU A 546 -4.03 -14.89 -12.56
N LEU A 547 -3.03 -14.39 -11.83
CA LEU A 547 -1.68 -14.92 -11.86
C LEU A 547 -1.64 -16.35 -11.31
N GLN A 548 -2.23 -16.59 -10.14
CA GLN A 548 -2.23 -17.91 -9.49
C GLN A 548 -2.94 -18.97 -10.33
N GLN A 549 -4.01 -18.61 -11.03
CA GLN A 549 -4.80 -19.55 -11.82
C GLN A 549 -4.19 -19.80 -13.21
N LYS A 550 -3.74 -18.74 -13.90
CA LYS A 550 -3.43 -18.82 -15.34
C LYS A 550 -2.14 -18.15 -15.78
N MET A 551 -1.84 -16.93 -15.34
CA MET A 551 -0.86 -16.08 -16.06
C MET A 551 0.53 -15.97 -15.41
N SER A 552 0.77 -16.66 -14.29
CA SER A 552 2.11 -16.68 -13.67
C SER A 552 3.13 -17.45 -14.50
N VAL A 553 4.43 -17.24 -14.23
CA VAL A 553 5.51 -18.01 -14.87
C VAL A 553 5.29 -19.52 -14.70
N GLN A 554 4.88 -19.96 -13.51
CA GLN A 554 4.62 -21.38 -13.20
C GLN A 554 3.51 -22.02 -14.05
N LYS A 555 2.60 -21.22 -14.62
CA LYS A 555 1.53 -21.70 -15.50
C LYS A 555 1.94 -21.74 -16.97
N GLY A 556 3.13 -21.22 -17.30
CA GLY A 556 3.67 -21.19 -18.65
C GLY A 556 3.25 -19.96 -19.45
N ASN A 557 3.98 -19.71 -20.55
CA ASN A 557 3.76 -18.53 -21.40
C ASN A 557 2.51 -18.66 -22.29
N SER A 558 2.03 -19.89 -22.56
CA SER A 558 0.84 -20.15 -23.40
C SER A 558 -0.45 -19.55 -22.84
N GLU A 559 -0.53 -19.39 -21.53
CA GLU A 559 -1.70 -18.82 -20.85
C GLU A 559 -1.71 -17.29 -20.83
N VAL A 560 -0.60 -16.64 -21.21
CA VAL A 560 -0.46 -15.17 -21.25
C VAL A 560 -1.11 -14.63 -22.52
N THR A 561 -2.44 -14.67 -22.56
CA THR A 561 -3.25 -14.26 -23.72
C THR A 561 -4.17 -13.08 -23.40
N LEU A 562 -4.51 -12.30 -24.43
CA LEU A 562 -5.47 -11.19 -24.30
C LEU A 562 -6.88 -11.69 -23.96
N GLU A 563 -7.21 -12.90 -24.40
CA GLU A 563 -8.49 -13.55 -24.12
C GLU A 563 -8.63 -13.89 -22.64
N ASN A 564 -7.64 -14.58 -22.06
CA ASN A 564 -7.64 -14.91 -20.63
C ASN A 564 -7.73 -13.63 -19.77
N LEU A 565 -6.98 -12.60 -20.13
CA LEU A 565 -6.99 -11.30 -19.44
C LEU A 565 -8.38 -10.63 -19.51
N THR A 566 -8.95 -10.55 -20.71
CA THR A 566 -10.24 -9.91 -20.96
C THR A 566 -11.38 -10.63 -20.25
N THR A 567 -11.45 -11.95 -20.42
CA THR A 567 -12.50 -12.79 -19.84
C THR A 567 -12.48 -12.70 -18.32
N HIS A 568 -11.29 -12.78 -17.71
CA HIS A 568 -11.16 -12.64 -16.25
C HIS A 568 -11.67 -11.28 -15.77
N PHE A 569 -11.21 -10.18 -16.37
CA PHE A 569 -11.64 -8.84 -15.96
C PHE A 569 -13.14 -8.61 -16.17
N LYS A 570 -13.73 -9.10 -17.26
CA LYS A 570 -15.17 -8.99 -17.49
C LYS A 570 -15.97 -9.77 -16.45
N ASN A 571 -15.57 -11.00 -16.14
CA ASN A 571 -16.22 -11.81 -15.10
C ASN A 571 -16.15 -11.10 -13.74
N GLN A 572 -15.00 -10.53 -13.38
CA GLN A 572 -14.84 -9.80 -12.11
C GLN A 572 -15.71 -8.54 -12.03
N LEU A 573 -15.87 -7.80 -13.14
CA LEU A 573 -16.82 -6.68 -13.19
C LEU A 573 -18.28 -7.16 -13.05
N GLN A 574 -18.62 -8.30 -13.65
CA GLN A 574 -19.95 -8.91 -13.53
C GLN A 574 -20.24 -9.36 -12.09
N ASP A 575 -19.30 -10.04 -11.45
CA ASP A 575 -19.42 -10.53 -10.06
C ASP A 575 -19.60 -9.38 -9.07
N LYS A 576 -18.95 -8.23 -9.30
CA LYS A 576 -19.14 -7.01 -8.49
C LYS A 576 -20.37 -6.18 -8.88
N GLY A 577 -21.20 -6.70 -9.78
CA GLY A 577 -22.46 -6.08 -10.20
C GLY A 577 -22.29 -4.82 -11.05
N ILE A 578 -21.17 -4.67 -11.76
CA ILE A 578 -20.87 -3.54 -12.67
C ILE A 578 -20.53 -4.01 -14.09
N GLY A 579 -20.91 -5.23 -14.47
CA GLY A 579 -20.63 -5.80 -15.80
C GLY A 579 -21.49 -5.26 -16.95
N SER A 580 -22.56 -4.51 -16.66
CA SER A 580 -23.47 -3.93 -17.66
C SER A 580 -23.46 -2.40 -17.59
N LYS A 581 -23.66 -1.73 -18.73
CA LYS A 581 -23.65 -0.26 -18.87
C LYS A 581 -24.50 0.43 -17.79
N GLU A 582 -25.78 0.06 -17.70
CA GLU A 582 -26.73 0.66 -16.76
C GLU A 582 -26.29 0.53 -15.30
N LYS A 583 -25.98 -0.70 -14.85
CA LYS A 583 -25.50 -0.94 -13.48
C LYS A 583 -24.21 -0.20 -13.15
N TRP A 584 -23.30 -0.08 -14.12
CA TRP A 584 -22.05 0.66 -13.93
C TRP A 584 -22.31 2.16 -13.85
N ILE A 585 -23.08 2.75 -14.77
CA ILE A 585 -23.41 4.19 -14.76
C ILE A 585 -24.07 4.58 -13.43
N ASN A 586 -25.04 3.81 -12.96
CA ASN A 586 -25.73 4.08 -11.69
C ASN A 586 -24.78 4.19 -10.49
N LYS A 587 -23.68 3.43 -10.49
CA LYS A 587 -22.63 3.55 -9.46
C LYS A 587 -21.63 4.65 -9.79
N ALA A 588 -21.24 4.77 -11.05
CA ALA A 588 -20.20 5.69 -11.50
C ALA A 588 -20.61 7.16 -11.34
N THR A 589 -21.86 7.53 -11.59
CA THR A 589 -22.38 8.90 -11.39
C THR A 589 -22.11 9.42 -9.98
N ASN A 590 -22.20 8.54 -8.97
CA ASN A 590 -21.95 8.90 -7.58
C ASN A 590 -20.49 8.75 -7.15
N TYR A 591 -19.76 7.79 -7.72
CA TYR A 591 -18.43 7.42 -7.24
C TYR A 591 -17.29 8.12 -8.01
N LEU A 592 -17.51 8.49 -9.28
CA LEU A 592 -16.56 9.17 -10.15
C LEU A 592 -16.49 10.68 -9.83
N ARG A 593 -15.90 10.97 -8.67
CA ARG A 593 -15.73 12.31 -8.10
C ARG A 593 -14.25 12.62 -7.85
N TYR A 594 -13.91 13.91 -7.83
CA TYR A 594 -12.53 14.38 -7.63
C TYR A 594 -11.94 13.94 -6.28
N ASP A 595 -12.70 14.08 -5.20
CA ASP A 595 -12.35 13.70 -3.82
C ASP A 595 -12.11 12.18 -3.68
N ASN A 596 -12.83 11.37 -4.44
CA ASN A 596 -12.71 9.91 -4.40
C ASN A 596 -11.59 9.37 -5.29
N VAL A 597 -11.50 9.85 -6.55
CA VAL A 597 -10.65 9.24 -7.60
C VAL A 597 -10.05 10.26 -8.57
N GLN A 598 -9.44 11.33 -8.05
CA GLN A 598 -8.80 12.42 -8.82
C GLN A 598 -8.03 11.97 -10.08
N LYS A 599 -7.15 10.97 -9.97
CA LYS A 599 -6.31 10.49 -11.09
C LYS A 599 -7.11 9.80 -12.18
N VAL A 600 -8.17 9.08 -11.78
CA VAL A 600 -9.13 8.46 -12.69
C VAL A 600 -9.96 9.54 -13.36
N CYS A 601 -10.47 10.54 -12.63
CA CYS A 601 -11.18 11.69 -13.20
C CYS A 601 -10.35 12.37 -14.29
N ARG A 602 -9.05 12.59 -14.03
CA ARG A 602 -8.14 13.17 -15.02
C ARG A 602 -8.08 12.32 -16.29
N PHE A 603 -7.84 11.01 -16.15
CA PHE A 603 -7.83 10.08 -17.28
C PHE A 603 -9.16 10.05 -18.04
N VAL A 604 -10.28 10.05 -17.33
CA VAL A 604 -11.61 10.13 -17.93
C VAL A 604 -11.76 11.38 -18.77
N LEU A 605 -11.36 12.56 -18.27
CA LEU A 605 -11.44 13.80 -19.04
C LEU A 605 -10.62 13.74 -20.33
N PHE A 606 -9.42 13.15 -20.33
CA PHE A 606 -8.66 12.91 -21.56
C PHE A 606 -9.40 11.97 -22.51
N VAL A 607 -9.90 10.85 -21.99
CA VAL A 607 -10.61 9.84 -22.77
C VAL A 607 -11.88 10.41 -23.36
N THR A 608 -12.67 11.21 -22.65
CA THR A 608 -13.91 11.80 -23.18
C THR A 608 -13.67 13.04 -24.03
N SER A 609 -12.47 13.62 -24.02
CA SER A 609 -12.12 14.76 -24.88
C SER A 609 -11.70 14.35 -26.29
N GLN A 610 -11.07 13.18 -26.43
CA GLN A 610 -10.64 12.64 -27.72
C GLN A 610 -11.84 12.47 -28.68
N ASP A 611 -11.72 12.82 -29.95
CA ASP A 611 -12.73 12.52 -30.99
C ASP A 611 -14.18 12.81 -30.57
N THR A 612 -14.40 13.95 -29.91
CA THR A 612 -15.73 14.45 -29.59
C THR A 612 -16.00 15.73 -30.36
N ILE A 613 -17.28 16.09 -30.47
CA ILE A 613 -17.76 17.34 -31.07
C ILE A 613 -18.87 17.91 -30.20
N LEU A 614 -19.26 19.15 -30.47
CA LEU A 614 -20.43 19.79 -29.85
C LEU A 614 -21.70 19.00 -30.14
N ASP A 615 -22.60 18.89 -29.16
CA ASP A 615 -23.92 18.34 -29.38
C ASP A 615 -24.94 19.47 -29.68
N PRO A 616 -25.39 19.62 -30.93
CA PRO A 616 -26.36 20.66 -31.29
C PRO A 616 -27.73 20.47 -30.64
N ASP A 617 -28.05 19.24 -30.20
CA ASP A 617 -29.35 18.92 -29.60
C ASP A 617 -29.36 19.19 -28.09
N GLU A 618 -28.18 19.19 -27.44
CA GLU A 618 -28.02 19.40 -26.00
C GLU A 618 -26.85 20.37 -25.73
N VAL A 619 -27.17 21.67 -25.67
CA VAL A 619 -26.22 22.76 -25.41
C VAL A 619 -25.39 22.46 -24.15
N GLY A 620 -24.09 22.74 -24.22
CA GLY A 620 -23.17 22.46 -23.11
C GLY A 620 -22.51 21.08 -23.14
N LEU A 621 -23.06 20.12 -23.91
CA LEU A 621 -22.62 18.74 -23.94
C LEU A 621 -21.82 18.39 -25.21
N MET A 622 -21.07 17.29 -25.11
CA MET A 622 -20.28 16.72 -26.19
C MET A 622 -20.85 15.39 -26.65
N LYS A 623 -20.70 15.05 -27.93
CA LYS A 623 -20.99 13.73 -28.48
C LYS A 623 -19.81 13.15 -29.25
N ILE A 624 -19.83 11.83 -29.46
CA ILE A 624 -18.76 11.14 -30.18
C ILE A 624 -18.74 11.61 -31.65
N GLY A 625 -17.58 12.11 -32.08
CA GLY A 625 -17.31 12.53 -33.45
C GLY A 625 -16.67 11.41 -34.28
N ARG A 626 -16.24 11.75 -35.50
CA ARG A 626 -15.46 10.83 -36.34
C ARG A 626 -14.04 10.67 -35.77
N THR A 627 -13.36 9.58 -36.11
CA THR A 627 -11.94 9.40 -35.77
C THR A 627 -11.11 10.57 -36.32
N ASN A 628 -10.21 11.11 -35.50
CA ASN A 628 -9.41 12.30 -35.77
C ASN A 628 -10.23 13.59 -35.94
N SER A 629 -11.40 13.68 -35.31
CA SER A 629 -12.20 14.93 -35.27
C SER A 629 -11.61 15.95 -34.29
N SER A 630 -10.76 15.51 -33.36
CA SER A 630 -9.99 16.38 -32.47
C SER A 630 -8.49 16.12 -32.61
N LEU A 631 -7.68 17.04 -32.10
CA LEU A 631 -6.27 16.75 -31.83
C LEU A 631 -6.16 15.55 -30.87
N SER A 632 -5.05 14.81 -30.97
CA SER A 632 -4.81 13.59 -30.20
C SER A 632 -4.55 13.93 -28.72
N TYR A 633 -5.46 13.54 -27.84
CA TYR A 633 -5.37 13.70 -26.38
C TYR A 633 -4.65 12.53 -25.70
N LEU A 634 -4.65 11.36 -26.34
CA LEU A 634 -4.28 10.09 -25.73
C LEU A 634 -2.83 9.70 -26.06
N GLU A 635 -1.93 10.65 -25.75
CA GLU A 635 -0.48 10.55 -25.97
C GLU A 635 0.30 10.91 -24.70
N PRO A 636 1.49 10.32 -24.48
CA PRO A 636 2.27 10.53 -23.25
C PRO A 636 2.78 11.98 -23.13
N SER A 637 2.98 12.67 -24.25
CA SER A 637 3.30 14.11 -24.27
C SER A 637 2.19 14.95 -23.64
N GLN A 638 0.94 14.62 -23.91
CA GLN A 638 -0.24 15.33 -23.39
C GLN A 638 -0.47 15.03 -21.92
N TRP A 639 -0.32 13.77 -21.50
CA TRP A 639 -0.42 13.40 -20.08
C TRP A 639 0.60 14.14 -19.19
N ASN A 640 1.78 14.44 -19.73
CA ASN A 640 2.84 15.14 -19.01
C ASN A 640 2.87 16.65 -19.29
N SER A 641 1.95 17.16 -20.12
CA SER A 641 1.90 18.58 -20.46
C SER A 641 1.45 19.43 -19.28
N ASN A 642 2.04 20.62 -19.14
CA ASN A 642 1.59 21.60 -18.16
C ASN A 642 0.17 22.12 -18.48
N ASP A 643 -0.25 22.02 -19.75
CA ASP A 643 -1.57 22.45 -20.23
C ASP A 643 -2.71 21.60 -19.66
N PHE A 644 -2.42 20.36 -19.27
CA PHE A 644 -3.42 19.38 -18.79
C PHE A 644 -3.10 18.82 -17.41
N LYS A 645 -2.14 19.42 -16.69
CA LYS A 645 -1.65 18.90 -15.43
C LYS A 645 -2.67 19.08 -14.30
N SER A 646 -3.51 20.12 -14.37
CA SER A 646 -4.48 20.43 -13.33
C SER A 646 -5.91 20.16 -13.79
N ILE A 647 -6.74 19.70 -12.85
CA ILE A 647 -8.18 19.60 -13.02
C ILE A 647 -8.79 20.86 -12.38
N GLU A 648 -9.67 21.52 -13.11
CA GLU A 648 -10.46 22.64 -12.64
C GLU A 648 -11.85 22.18 -12.19
N HIS A 649 -12.31 22.77 -11.09
CA HIS A 649 -13.68 22.68 -10.60
C HIS A 649 -14.45 23.88 -11.16
N ILE A 650 -15.37 23.65 -12.09
CA ILE A 650 -16.11 24.73 -12.77
C ILE A 650 -16.92 25.52 -11.74
N ALA A 651 -17.84 24.87 -11.01
CA ALA A 651 -18.31 25.36 -9.73
C ALA A 651 -17.22 25.12 -8.66
N PRO A 652 -16.73 26.17 -7.97
CA PRO A 652 -15.57 26.08 -7.09
C PRO A 652 -15.89 25.37 -5.78
N GLN A 653 -14.87 24.75 -5.17
CA GLN A 653 -14.99 24.11 -3.85
C GLN A 653 -15.23 25.13 -2.72
N LYS A 654 -14.78 26.38 -2.90
CA LYS A 654 -14.93 27.47 -1.93
C LYS A 654 -15.49 28.69 -2.66
N PRO A 655 -16.82 28.75 -2.90
CA PRO A 655 -17.43 29.88 -3.57
C PRO A 655 -17.22 31.17 -2.76
N ASP A 656 -17.04 32.28 -3.46
CA ASP A 656 -16.97 33.60 -2.83
C ASP A 656 -18.39 34.08 -2.45
N ILE A 657 -18.67 34.06 -1.15
CA ILE A 657 -19.97 34.43 -0.55
C ILE A 657 -20.24 35.95 -0.71
N GLN A 658 -19.22 36.76 -1.02
CA GLN A 658 -19.36 38.22 -1.13
C GLN A 658 -19.70 38.71 -2.55
N SER A 659 -19.73 37.82 -3.55
CA SER A 659 -20.08 38.18 -4.93
C SER A 659 -21.59 38.10 -5.20
N ASP A 660 -22.15 39.04 -5.98
CA ASP A 660 -23.59 39.12 -6.32
C ASP A 660 -24.09 37.93 -7.19
N SER A 661 -23.19 37.06 -7.65
CA SER A 661 -23.48 35.88 -8.47
C SER A 661 -23.24 34.59 -7.68
N VAL A 662 -24.27 34.10 -7.02
CA VAL A 662 -24.20 32.89 -6.20
C VAL A 662 -24.28 31.66 -7.11
N TRP A 663 -23.32 30.74 -6.97
CA TRP A 663 -23.39 29.41 -7.57
C TRP A 663 -24.63 28.66 -7.06
N ASP A 664 -25.19 27.74 -7.85
CA ASP A 664 -26.35 26.97 -7.42
C ASP A 664 -26.09 26.25 -6.09
N GLU A 665 -26.92 26.53 -5.07
CA GLU A 665 -26.80 25.96 -3.73
C GLU A 665 -26.92 24.44 -3.74
N GLY A 666 -27.71 23.89 -4.68
CA GLY A 666 -27.90 22.44 -4.84
C GLY A 666 -26.60 21.68 -5.09
N LEU A 667 -25.60 22.31 -5.71
CA LEU A 667 -24.27 21.71 -5.94
C LEU A 667 -23.49 21.47 -4.65
N TYR A 668 -23.81 22.20 -3.58
CA TYR A 668 -23.09 22.17 -2.30
C TYR A 668 -23.79 21.33 -1.24
N GLU A 669 -25.06 20.97 -1.43
CA GLU A 669 -25.82 20.15 -0.48
C GLU A 669 -25.24 18.73 -0.32
N ASN A 670 -24.83 18.09 -1.44
CA ASN A 670 -24.26 16.74 -1.47
C ASN A 670 -22.82 16.71 -2.02
N ASP A 671 -22.13 17.85 -1.98
CA ASP A 671 -20.82 18.03 -2.57
C ASP A 671 -20.77 17.65 -4.08
N ASP A 672 -21.86 17.90 -4.82
CA ASP A 672 -21.98 17.58 -6.25
C ASP A 672 -21.00 18.39 -7.12
N TYR A 673 -20.47 19.51 -6.60
CA TYR A 673 -19.33 20.20 -7.21
C TYR A 673 -18.09 19.29 -7.36
N GLN A 674 -18.00 18.14 -6.68
CA GLN A 674 -16.91 17.17 -6.87
C GLN A 674 -17.13 16.21 -8.04
N GLN A 675 -18.34 16.12 -8.59
CA GLN A 675 -18.67 15.19 -9.67
C GLN A 675 -17.90 15.48 -10.94
N ILE A 676 -17.59 14.45 -11.73
CA ILE A 676 -16.90 14.58 -13.03
C ILE A 676 -17.59 15.55 -14.00
N GLY A 677 -18.92 15.68 -13.92
CA GLY A 677 -19.72 16.65 -14.66
C GLY A 677 -19.38 18.11 -14.33
N ASN A 678 -18.79 18.40 -13.17
CA ASN A 678 -18.29 19.72 -12.79
C ASN A 678 -16.79 19.93 -13.10
N LEU A 679 -16.09 18.91 -13.63
CA LEU A 679 -14.65 18.95 -13.82
C LEU A 679 -14.26 19.22 -15.28
N THR A 680 -13.13 19.91 -15.46
CA THR A 680 -12.46 20.06 -16.76
C THR A 680 -10.94 20.14 -16.59
N LEU A 681 -10.18 20.06 -17.68
CA LEU A 681 -8.72 20.20 -17.64
C LEU A 681 -8.34 21.65 -17.94
N LEU A 682 -7.39 22.20 -17.20
CA LEU A 682 -6.82 23.52 -17.47
C LEU A 682 -5.30 23.54 -17.22
N PRO A 683 -4.57 24.47 -17.88
CA PRO A 683 -3.21 24.78 -17.52
C PRO A 683 -3.13 25.28 -16.07
N THR A 684 -2.12 24.85 -15.32
CA THR A 684 -2.00 25.18 -13.88
C THR A 684 -2.07 26.69 -13.57
N PRO A 685 -1.38 27.57 -14.32
CA PRO A 685 -1.48 29.02 -14.06
C PRO A 685 -2.88 29.59 -14.30
N ILE A 686 -3.62 29.01 -15.25
CA ILE A 686 -4.95 29.46 -15.63
C ILE A 686 -5.99 28.98 -14.61
N ASN A 687 -5.85 27.73 -14.16
CA ASN A 687 -6.66 27.18 -13.07
C ASN A 687 -6.53 28.03 -11.79
N ILE A 688 -5.30 28.40 -11.39
CA ILE A 688 -5.08 29.30 -10.25
C ILE A 688 -5.79 30.65 -10.45
N SER A 689 -5.71 31.21 -11.66
CA SER A 689 -6.33 32.51 -11.97
C SER A 689 -7.86 32.44 -12.01
N ALA A 690 -8.43 31.32 -12.44
CA ALA A 690 -9.87 31.07 -12.49
C ALA A 690 -10.46 30.65 -11.12
N SER A 691 -9.62 30.26 -10.16
CA SER A 691 -10.05 29.70 -8.87
C SER A 691 -11.05 30.60 -8.13
N ASN A 692 -12.11 29.99 -7.57
CA ASN A 692 -13.18 30.61 -6.77
C ASN A 692 -13.97 31.75 -7.43
N ARG A 693 -13.70 32.06 -8.70
CA ARG A 693 -14.45 33.04 -9.49
C ARG A 693 -15.88 32.58 -9.76
N ASN A 694 -16.74 33.52 -10.14
CA ASN A 694 -18.10 33.21 -10.57
C ASN A 694 -18.16 32.64 -11.99
N TRP A 695 -19.35 32.18 -12.39
CA TRP A 695 -19.58 31.58 -13.71
C TRP A 695 -19.20 32.53 -14.85
N LEU A 696 -19.64 33.79 -14.81
CA LEU A 696 -19.40 34.77 -15.88
C LEU A 696 -17.90 34.98 -16.13
N GLU A 697 -17.14 35.18 -15.06
CA GLU A 697 -15.69 35.31 -15.15
C GLU A 697 -15.05 34.04 -15.70
N LYS A 698 -15.41 32.85 -15.19
CA LYS A 698 -14.85 31.58 -15.70
C LYS A 698 -15.20 31.34 -17.17
N TRP A 699 -16.43 31.65 -17.58
CA TRP A 699 -16.88 31.55 -18.96
C TRP A 699 -16.05 32.43 -19.90
N ILE A 700 -15.72 33.67 -19.48
CA ILE A 700 -14.82 34.54 -20.25
C ILE A 700 -13.45 33.89 -20.41
N TYR A 701 -12.88 33.30 -19.36
CA TYR A 701 -11.60 32.58 -19.46
C TYR A 701 -11.69 31.40 -20.43
N TYR A 702 -12.77 30.63 -20.36
CA TYR A 702 -13.01 29.47 -21.23
C TYR A 702 -13.18 29.87 -22.69
N ARG A 703 -13.83 31.01 -22.98
CA ARG A 703 -13.91 31.58 -24.33
C ARG A 703 -12.55 31.94 -24.90
N HIS A 704 -11.73 32.63 -24.10
CA HIS A 704 -10.38 32.99 -24.52
C HIS A 704 -9.51 31.76 -24.81
N LEU A 705 -9.73 30.64 -24.10
CA LEU A 705 -9.07 29.36 -24.40
C LEU A 705 -9.61 28.71 -25.68
N ALA A 706 -10.93 28.71 -25.86
CA ALA A 706 -11.58 28.01 -26.96
C ALA A 706 -11.44 28.73 -28.33
N GLU A 707 -11.18 30.05 -28.31
CA GLU A 707 -11.04 30.88 -29.49
C GLU A 707 -9.62 30.80 -30.09
N ILE A 708 -9.56 30.64 -31.41
CA ILE A 708 -8.32 30.52 -32.17
C ILE A 708 -8.12 31.69 -33.14
N ASP A 709 -9.14 32.52 -33.34
CA ASP A 709 -9.11 33.70 -34.19
C ASP A 709 -8.53 34.92 -33.45
N PRO A 710 -7.37 35.46 -33.87
CA PRO A 710 -6.76 36.63 -33.24
C PRO A 710 -7.65 37.87 -33.21
N ASP A 711 -8.50 38.07 -34.23
CA ASP A 711 -9.35 39.26 -34.31
C ASP A 711 -10.47 39.17 -33.27
N LYS A 712 -11.08 37.98 -33.12
CA LYS A 712 -12.09 37.73 -32.08
C LYS A 712 -11.53 37.77 -30.66
N LEU A 713 -10.26 37.41 -30.46
CA LEU A 713 -9.59 37.54 -29.16
C LEU A 713 -9.46 39.01 -28.71
N ILE A 714 -9.28 39.94 -29.66
CA ILE A 714 -9.26 41.39 -29.37
C ILE A 714 -10.66 41.87 -28.98
N GLU A 715 -11.70 41.40 -29.69
CA GLU A 715 -13.10 41.70 -29.36
C GLU A 715 -13.48 41.16 -27.97
N LEU A 716 -13.10 39.92 -27.64
CA LEU A 716 -13.34 39.29 -26.34
C LEU A 716 -12.70 40.07 -25.19
N LYS A 717 -11.54 40.70 -25.41
CA LYS A 717 -10.89 41.56 -24.42
C LYS A 717 -11.72 42.81 -24.12
N GLN A 718 -12.31 43.42 -25.15
CA GLN A 718 -13.19 44.58 -25.01
C GLN A 718 -14.51 44.18 -24.35
N GLU A 719 -15.06 43.03 -24.72
CA GLU A 719 -16.27 42.46 -24.12
C GLU A 719 -16.08 42.11 -22.63
N ALA A 720 -14.93 41.57 -22.24
CA ALA A 720 -14.64 41.31 -20.82
C ALA A 720 -14.67 42.59 -19.97
N GLN A 721 -14.20 43.72 -20.53
CA GLN A 721 -14.24 45.02 -19.85
C GLN A 721 -15.65 45.56 -19.68
N THR A 722 -16.58 45.28 -20.60
CA THR A 722 -17.99 45.70 -20.44
C THR A 722 -18.69 44.92 -19.34
N TYR A 723 -18.27 43.69 -19.07
CA TYR A 723 -18.71 42.88 -17.92
C TYR A 723 -17.97 43.20 -16.61
N GLY A 724 -17.07 44.19 -16.59
CA GLY A 724 -16.32 44.58 -15.40
C GLY A 724 -15.16 43.64 -15.02
N VAL A 725 -14.79 42.71 -15.91
CA VAL A 725 -13.72 41.73 -15.69
C VAL A 725 -12.43 42.21 -16.31
N ASN A 726 -11.43 42.58 -15.49
CA ASN A 726 -10.14 43.05 -15.99
C ASN A 726 -9.11 41.91 -16.08
N LEU A 727 -8.94 41.36 -17.29
CA LEU A 727 -7.89 40.38 -17.59
C LEU A 727 -6.56 41.10 -17.80
N ASN A 728 -5.58 40.87 -16.92
CA ASN A 728 -4.23 41.41 -17.12
C ASN A 728 -3.55 40.81 -18.36
N ASP A 729 -2.65 41.57 -18.99
CA ASP A 729 -1.99 41.17 -20.24
C ASP A 729 -1.15 39.88 -20.10
N SER A 730 -0.71 39.54 -18.89
CA SER A 730 -0.02 38.28 -18.60
C SER A 730 -0.96 37.07 -18.64
N THR A 731 -2.19 37.18 -18.13
CA THR A 731 -3.20 36.12 -18.21
C THR A 731 -3.65 35.89 -19.64
N ILE A 732 -3.81 36.95 -20.43
CA ILE A 732 -4.17 36.83 -21.85
C ILE A 732 -3.06 36.09 -22.63
N LYS A 733 -1.79 36.42 -22.39
CA LYS A 733 -0.66 35.67 -23.00
C LYS A 733 -0.66 34.19 -22.62
N LEU A 734 -1.07 33.84 -21.39
CA LEU A 734 -1.17 32.44 -20.95
C LEU A 734 -2.36 31.72 -21.63
N LEU A 735 -3.50 32.39 -21.75
CA LEU A 735 -4.70 31.85 -22.41
C LEU A 735 -4.45 31.58 -23.90
N THR A 736 -3.77 32.49 -24.60
CA THR A 736 -3.48 32.35 -26.05
C THR A 736 -2.33 31.40 -26.38
N GLN A 737 -1.49 31.03 -25.41
CA GLN A 737 -0.41 30.05 -25.59
C GLN A 737 -0.86 28.60 -25.38
N ALA A 738 -2.06 28.37 -24.83
CA ALA A 738 -2.57 27.03 -24.58
C ALA A 738 -2.82 26.30 -25.91
N SER A 739 -2.16 25.15 -26.08
CA SER A 739 -2.09 24.48 -27.38
C SER A 739 -3.31 23.61 -27.70
N HIS A 740 -4.14 23.30 -26.70
CA HIS A 740 -5.25 22.36 -26.84
C HIS A 740 -6.45 22.72 -25.96
N ALA A 741 -7.48 23.35 -26.56
CA ALA A 741 -8.69 23.78 -25.86
C ALA A 741 -10.00 23.20 -26.43
N HIS A 742 -9.93 22.22 -27.34
CA HIS A 742 -11.12 21.67 -28.00
C HIS A 742 -12.18 21.15 -26.99
N HIS A 743 -11.74 20.54 -25.90
CA HIS A 743 -12.63 19.99 -24.86
C HIS A 743 -13.38 21.05 -24.04
N ILE A 744 -12.97 22.32 -24.12
CA ILE A 744 -13.63 23.45 -23.45
C ILE A 744 -14.80 23.99 -24.27
N LYS A 745 -14.80 23.76 -25.60
CA LYS A 745 -15.84 24.30 -26.51
C LYS A 745 -17.28 23.99 -26.07
N PRO A 746 -17.64 22.76 -25.64
CA PRO A 746 -18.99 22.49 -25.15
C PRO A 746 -19.40 23.39 -24.00
N ILE A 747 -18.51 23.63 -23.04
CA ILE A 747 -18.77 24.47 -21.86
C ILE A 747 -19.03 25.93 -22.26
N VAL A 748 -18.35 26.41 -23.30
CA VAL A 748 -18.48 27.79 -23.79
C VAL A 748 -19.86 28.04 -24.42
N GLU A 749 -20.44 27.04 -25.08
CA GLU A 749 -21.75 27.17 -25.74
C GLU A 749 -22.92 27.41 -24.76
N ILE A 750 -22.73 27.17 -23.46
CA ILE A 750 -23.74 27.46 -22.42
C ILE A 750 -24.06 28.96 -22.39
N GLY A 751 -23.08 29.82 -22.61
CA GLY A 751 -23.27 31.27 -22.61
C GLY A 751 -23.11 31.95 -21.25
N ALA A 752 -23.10 33.29 -21.28
CA ALA A 752 -22.82 34.15 -20.12
C ALA A 752 -23.98 34.23 -19.11
N THR A 753 -25.21 34.11 -19.59
CA THR A 753 -26.44 34.36 -18.83
C THR A 753 -27.10 33.10 -18.31
N ASP A 754 -26.78 31.95 -18.88
CA ASP A 754 -27.28 30.65 -18.45
C ASP A 754 -26.51 30.16 -17.21
N LYS A 755 -27.16 29.32 -16.42
CA LYS A 755 -26.65 28.88 -15.12
C LYS A 755 -25.95 27.53 -15.22
N TRP A 756 -24.82 27.43 -14.54
CA TRP A 756 -24.17 26.15 -14.26
C TRP A 756 -24.74 25.59 -12.95
N ASP A 757 -25.81 24.83 -13.07
CA ASP A 757 -26.61 24.30 -11.96
C ASP A 757 -26.40 22.79 -11.73
N LYS A 758 -27.02 22.27 -10.67
CA LYS A 758 -26.96 20.86 -10.30
C LYS A 758 -27.48 19.94 -11.39
N ASP A 759 -28.66 20.21 -11.94
CA ASP A 759 -29.30 19.38 -12.97
C ASP A 759 -28.40 19.26 -14.22
N PHE A 760 -27.75 20.36 -14.62
CA PHE A 760 -26.79 20.34 -15.72
C PHE A 760 -25.52 19.54 -15.39
N VAL A 761 -24.97 19.68 -14.17
CA VAL A 761 -23.81 18.91 -13.73
C VAL A 761 -24.11 17.40 -13.73
N GLU A 762 -25.28 16.99 -13.24
CA GLU A 762 -25.72 15.60 -13.27
C GLU A 762 -25.85 15.08 -14.71
N LYS A 763 -26.50 15.84 -15.59
CA LYS A 763 -26.63 15.49 -17.01
C LYS A 763 -25.28 15.37 -17.71
N ARG A 764 -24.34 16.27 -17.43
CA ARG A 764 -22.97 16.21 -17.96
C ARG A 764 -22.21 15.02 -17.38
N THR A 765 -22.40 14.68 -16.10
CA THR A 765 -21.83 13.48 -15.48
C THR A 765 -22.30 12.22 -16.21
N GLU A 766 -23.61 12.08 -16.47
CA GLU A 766 -24.17 10.94 -17.21
C GLU A 766 -23.58 10.86 -18.63
N ARG A 767 -23.53 11.99 -19.35
CA ARG A 767 -22.95 12.05 -20.70
C ARG A 767 -21.49 11.62 -20.73
N ILE A 768 -20.69 12.05 -19.76
CA ILE A 768 -19.28 11.65 -19.64
C ILE A 768 -19.19 10.15 -19.36
N CYS A 769 -20.03 9.62 -18.46
CA CYS A 769 -20.07 8.19 -18.15
C CYS A 769 -20.47 7.35 -19.37
N ASP A 770 -21.43 7.80 -20.17
CA ASP A 770 -21.85 7.14 -21.41
C ASP A 770 -20.69 6.99 -22.40
N ILE A 771 -20.02 8.11 -22.72
CA ILE A 771 -18.87 8.11 -23.64
C ILE A 771 -17.73 7.27 -23.08
N LEU A 772 -17.47 7.37 -21.77
CA LEU A 772 -16.43 6.60 -21.11
C LEU A 772 -16.70 5.09 -21.20
N TRP A 773 -17.93 4.66 -20.93
CA TRP A 773 -18.31 3.25 -21.00
C TRP A 773 -18.07 2.70 -22.39
N GLU A 774 -18.53 3.39 -23.44
CA GLU A 774 -18.36 2.92 -24.82
C GLU A 774 -16.89 2.69 -25.17
N ARG A 775 -16.01 3.62 -24.78
CA ARG A 775 -14.57 3.55 -25.08
C ARG A 775 -13.83 2.54 -24.22
N MET A 776 -14.11 2.50 -22.92
CA MET A 776 -13.46 1.54 -22.01
C MET A 776 -13.93 0.12 -22.28
N TYR A 777 -15.22 -0.07 -22.60
CA TYR A 777 -15.75 -1.38 -22.94
C TYR A 777 -15.24 -1.86 -24.30
N GLU A 778 -15.00 -0.96 -25.27
CA GLU A 778 -14.30 -1.29 -26.51
C GLU A 778 -12.86 -1.74 -26.23
N TRP A 779 -12.12 -1.01 -25.38
CA TRP A 779 -10.75 -1.38 -25.01
C TRP A 779 -10.67 -2.69 -24.23
N LEU A 780 -11.68 -2.96 -23.41
CA LEU A 780 -11.83 -4.21 -22.69
C LEU A 780 -12.31 -5.34 -23.61
N SER A 781 -12.96 -5.07 -24.73
CA SER A 781 -13.49 -6.09 -25.63
C SER A 781 -12.49 -6.42 -26.74
N TYR A 782 -11.69 -7.45 -26.51
CA TYR A 782 -10.93 -8.08 -27.58
C TYR A 782 -11.87 -8.86 -28.50
N LYS A 783 -11.97 -8.47 -29.78
CA LYS A 783 -12.57 -9.28 -30.83
C LYS A 783 -11.45 -10.00 -31.58
N THR A 784 -11.46 -11.33 -31.55
CA THR A 784 -10.64 -12.16 -32.44
C THR A 784 -11.07 -11.88 -33.90
N PRO A 785 -10.14 -11.81 -34.86
CA PRO A 785 -10.45 -11.56 -36.27
C PRO A 785 -11.40 -12.57 -36.96
N GLU A 786 -11.83 -13.64 -36.28
CA GLU A 786 -12.59 -14.76 -36.87
C GLU A 786 -14.09 -14.79 -36.52
N SER A 787 -14.68 -13.69 -36.00
CA SER A 787 -16.13 -13.58 -35.79
C SER A 787 -16.78 -12.54 -36.71
N LYS A 788 -16.69 -12.77 -38.02
CA LYS A 788 -17.58 -12.17 -39.03
C LYS A 788 -18.45 -13.23 -39.67
#